data_AF-A0A182JSH0-F1
#
_entry.id   AF-A0A182JSH0-F1
#
_cell.length_a   1.000
_cell.length_b   1.000
_cell.length_c   1.000
_cell.angle_alpha   90.00
_cell.angle_beta   90.00
_cell.angle_gamma   90.00
#
_symmetry.space_group_name_H-M   'P 1'
#
loop_
_entity.id
_entity.type
_entity.pdbx_description
1 polymer ?
#
loop_
_entity_poly.entity_id
_entity_poly.type
_entity_poly.pdbx_seq_one_letter_code
_entity_poly.pdbx_strand_id
1 'polypeptide(L)'
;MSLFKVRNWWKTQCPTIEPAYDSFSLHCARLCIEEGEKDSVVVCSHSGQLCIYRPTGGTSSLPDLDTEDVDRPDANPSTNELPENVFQHADVILEVQLPLPVLGVSSGKFTTTNKTDPRLQLAVLHPLKLCIYQIVTVDGLADHGDHTRLVTLYDHALSKPAFSMCHGPFGGVKGREFLCVQHLDGSLRFFEQDGISYERTLATDRNIPAPMHYLPRVDCFVTVAPSWVLECYRYQDVAEAIESLRRQDPIWSLCVGEYALDLQVQQISNTESVIVILGENNLLCVSDTGKVRFIKKLNYSPICFHTFVTGWYWEPGARLMLAVVSESGSLLLYESDQIVWSAQLADVPVAISRANVSGLPGAMVTLGPTGALTIGYLGSEPQLFRVPALNLAPFEIARCQKELLELEREIRAGVDPSDASIANAAAERDVKLEVTIQEETVPCTFATNVPPAVTIEMCQLSVMVLVEPKLEVLQLTVTRDQAIGCSKDAFLFRDIASHSTERFDVWLHPAEQTLPATRTVTVYCSYTSKQGITRVVEKGVLLPLKLFLKPTQPSKEAQHKLTLSVSPPTGHILTGSVLGRLFPEFFSEGCSASALGLQSVGGSDGRKVTIVAAKNTNRFRIQSDDLGLIPLVLECLIGRLQGQEDGQAIEQDGTGRKDLPSKVLVTIGGVPSISGLLRSLQMHCELRKTVKQLETDLEIATGQMRLFERRFVIKLQERSLRALDGILMLLKRNHTAVAKVCLQLKTARQQLKLAQIDLTAILRLFHLCYTHAANAPGAKYLEHLAGLLAHSVLDSTEQSYEEMVLPVVRFLDQTGPLKNSVEQTDTLDEAFFYTAKQNERGDVDVSIHSELLQRQLQRLLGRVNDRIAATIRVSGSGSGRNSVDFEDQQPPLPEAHNEEAEEEEDEADEKRRDDGVEFATLSSTASEWVNYEKMSDLPL
;
A
#
# COMPACT_ATOMS: atom_id res chain seq x y z
N MET A 1 -26.65 29.47 -10.81
CA MET A 1 -25.76 28.49 -10.13
C MET A 1 -24.49 29.19 -9.64
N SER A 2 -24.51 29.93 -8.52
CA SER A 2 -23.44 30.91 -8.25
C SER A 2 -22.85 30.90 -6.84
N LEU A 3 -23.44 30.23 -5.84
CA LEU A 3 -22.92 30.25 -4.47
C LEU A 3 -21.44 29.83 -4.39
N PHE A 4 -20.65 30.60 -3.65
CA PHE A 4 -19.21 30.39 -3.46
C PHE A 4 -18.39 30.37 -4.75
N LYS A 5 -18.86 31.07 -5.80
CA LYS A 5 -18.08 31.33 -7.00
C LYS A 5 -18.03 32.82 -7.27
N VAL A 6 -16.86 33.32 -7.70
CA VAL A 6 -16.77 34.66 -8.26
C VAL A 6 -17.37 34.61 -9.65
N ARG A 7 -18.40 35.41 -9.90
CA ARG A 7 -19.07 35.53 -11.20
C ARG A 7 -18.43 36.64 -12.00
N ASN A 8 -18.20 36.37 -13.28
CA ASN A 8 -17.63 37.33 -14.20
C ASN A 8 -18.69 38.37 -14.52
N TRP A 9 -18.34 39.64 -14.34
CA TRP A 9 -19.14 40.77 -14.78
C TRP A 9 -18.60 41.33 -16.09
N TRP A 10 -17.27 41.40 -16.21
CA TRP A 10 -16.55 41.81 -17.42
C TRP A 10 -15.19 41.09 -17.46
N LYS A 11 -14.75 40.68 -18.65
CA LYS A 11 -13.46 40.00 -18.86
C LYS A 11 -12.84 40.48 -20.16
N THR A 12 -11.54 40.71 -20.14
CA THR A 12 -10.74 40.95 -21.34
C THR A 12 -9.37 40.28 -21.21
N GLN A 13 -8.68 40.17 -22.35
CA GLN A 13 -7.31 39.70 -22.42
C GLN A 13 -6.42 40.90 -22.75
N CYS A 14 -5.50 41.23 -21.85
CA CYS A 14 -4.52 42.27 -22.12
C CYS A 14 -3.57 41.83 -23.26
N PRO A 15 -2.97 42.78 -24.00
CA PRO A 15 -2.39 42.43 -25.30
C PRO A 15 -1.02 41.73 -25.22
N THR A 16 -0.31 41.86 -24.10
CA THR A 16 0.86 41.01 -23.81
C THR A 16 0.37 39.68 -23.23
N ILE A 17 0.59 38.58 -23.93
CA ILE A 17 0.07 37.25 -23.54
C ILE A 17 1.11 36.44 -22.74
N GLU A 18 2.39 36.78 -22.89
CA GLU A 18 3.48 36.21 -22.11
C GLU A 18 3.35 36.58 -20.62
N PRO A 19 3.91 35.77 -19.70
CA PRO A 19 3.88 36.05 -18.27
C PRO A 19 4.72 37.29 -17.93
N ALA A 20 4.09 38.47 -18.05
CA ALA A 20 4.74 39.78 -17.99
C ALA A 20 3.99 40.75 -17.06
N TYR A 21 3.21 40.22 -16.13
CA TYR A 21 2.43 40.97 -15.13
C TYR A 21 2.74 40.46 -13.72
N ASP A 22 2.80 41.39 -12.77
CA ASP A 22 3.09 41.16 -11.35
C ASP A 22 2.07 41.88 -10.43
N SER A 23 2.34 41.94 -9.12
CA SER A 23 1.48 42.61 -8.14
C SER A 23 1.39 44.13 -8.33
N PHE A 24 2.44 44.78 -8.89
CA PHE A 24 2.47 46.22 -9.15
C PHE A 24 1.85 46.61 -10.49
N SER A 25 1.47 45.62 -11.29
CA SER A 25 0.95 45.80 -12.64
C SER A 25 -0.52 46.24 -12.72
N LEU A 26 -1.25 46.16 -11.61
CA LEU A 26 -2.68 46.50 -11.52
C LEU A 26 -2.89 47.70 -10.59
N HIS A 27 -3.51 48.76 -11.10
CA HIS A 27 -3.87 49.94 -10.31
C HIS A 27 -5.30 50.39 -10.61
N CYS A 28 -6.14 50.50 -9.58
CA CYS A 28 -7.53 50.94 -9.70
C CYS A 28 -7.69 52.28 -9.00
N ALA A 29 -8.03 53.33 -9.76
CA ALA A 29 -8.20 54.65 -9.19
C ALA A 29 -9.17 55.50 -10.01
N ARG A 30 -9.72 56.54 -9.36
CA ARG A 30 -10.52 57.56 -10.03
C ARG A 30 -9.59 58.60 -10.63
N LEU A 31 -9.45 58.58 -11.95
CA LEU A 31 -8.56 59.49 -12.68
C LEU A 31 -9.17 60.89 -12.86
N CYS A 32 -10.49 61.01 -12.69
CA CYS A 32 -11.27 62.25 -12.79
C CYS A 32 -11.12 62.94 -14.16
N ILE A 33 -11.07 62.14 -15.23
CA ILE A 33 -11.00 62.60 -16.62
C ILE A 33 -12.29 63.35 -16.99
N GLU A 34 -13.43 62.86 -16.48
CA GLU A 34 -14.77 63.43 -16.68
C GLU A 34 -15.48 63.69 -15.34
N GLU A 35 -16.44 64.62 -15.30
CA GLU A 35 -17.23 64.90 -14.10
C GLU A 35 -18.15 63.70 -13.75
N GLY A 36 -18.01 63.16 -12.54
CA GLY A 36 -18.79 62.00 -12.09
C GLY A 36 -18.19 60.63 -12.43
N GLU A 37 -16.95 60.59 -12.95
CA GLU A 37 -16.26 59.35 -13.32
C GLU A 37 -16.16 58.35 -12.16
N LYS A 38 -16.35 57.08 -12.50
CA LYS A 38 -16.12 55.91 -11.64
C LYS A 38 -14.64 55.53 -11.62
N ASP A 39 -14.29 54.44 -10.95
CA ASP A 39 -12.89 54.03 -10.87
C ASP A 39 -12.48 53.39 -12.22
N SER A 40 -11.33 53.82 -12.75
CA SER A 40 -10.74 53.29 -13.99
C SER A 40 -9.66 52.26 -13.65
N VAL A 41 -9.55 51.22 -14.47
CA VAL A 41 -8.61 50.11 -14.26
C VAL A 41 -7.39 50.34 -15.13
N VAL A 42 -6.25 50.60 -14.50
CA VAL A 42 -4.97 50.79 -15.18
C VAL A 42 -4.16 49.51 -15.07
N VAL A 43 -3.73 48.99 -16.21
CA VAL A 43 -2.90 47.78 -16.30
C VAL A 43 -1.63 48.11 -17.06
N CYS A 44 -0.48 47.71 -16.52
CA CYS A 44 0.80 47.82 -17.20
C CYS A 44 1.52 46.48 -17.29
N SER A 45 2.38 46.33 -18.28
CA SER A 45 3.19 45.13 -18.48
C SER A 45 4.68 45.45 -18.46
N HIS A 46 5.50 44.46 -18.10
CA HIS A 46 6.95 44.49 -18.26
C HIS A 46 7.40 44.59 -19.72
N SER A 47 6.51 44.36 -20.70
CA SER A 47 6.78 44.64 -22.12
C SER A 47 6.76 46.14 -22.46
N GLY A 48 6.31 47.00 -21.54
CA GLY A 48 6.13 48.44 -21.76
C GLY A 48 4.71 48.83 -22.18
N GLN A 49 3.79 47.87 -22.26
CA GLN A 49 2.39 48.16 -22.60
C GLN A 49 1.63 48.77 -21.41
N LEU A 50 0.88 49.84 -21.66
CA LEU A 50 0.02 50.52 -20.68
C LEU A 50 -1.39 50.65 -21.24
N CYS A 51 -2.36 50.10 -20.52
CA CYS A 51 -3.78 50.11 -20.88
C CYS A 51 -4.61 50.74 -19.76
N ILE A 52 -5.60 51.56 -20.12
CA ILE A 52 -6.59 52.11 -19.20
C ILE A 52 -7.97 51.67 -19.68
N TYR A 53 -8.67 50.92 -18.84
CA TYR A 53 -10.00 50.41 -19.10
C TYR A 53 -11.04 51.14 -18.24
N ARG A 54 -12.16 51.51 -18.87
CA ARG A 54 -13.38 51.98 -18.25
C ARG A 54 -14.53 51.10 -18.73
N PRO A 55 -14.74 49.95 -18.09
CA PRO A 55 -15.81 49.05 -18.49
C PRO A 55 -17.16 49.71 -18.20
N THR A 56 -17.96 49.84 -19.26
CA THR A 56 -19.33 50.33 -19.17
C THR A 56 -20.28 49.14 -19.21
N GLY A 57 -21.10 48.97 -18.16
CA GLY A 57 -22.10 47.91 -18.17
C GLY A 57 -23.04 48.14 -19.35
N GLY A 58 -23.07 47.20 -20.30
CA GLY A 58 -23.67 47.36 -21.62
C GLY A 58 -25.10 47.88 -21.57
N THR A 59 -25.24 49.19 -21.72
CA THR A 59 -26.50 49.90 -21.98
C THR A 59 -26.22 51.02 -22.97
N SER A 60 -25.69 50.69 -24.15
CA SER A 60 -25.68 51.64 -25.26
C SER A 60 -27.09 51.73 -25.84
N SER A 61 -27.78 52.84 -25.59
CA SER A 61 -29.05 53.22 -26.20
C SER A 61 -28.85 53.71 -27.64
N LEU A 62 -28.24 52.89 -28.51
CA LEU A 62 -28.13 53.17 -29.94
C LEU A 62 -28.95 52.11 -30.71
N PRO A 63 -30.03 52.50 -31.40
CA PRO A 63 -30.67 51.61 -32.36
C PRO A 63 -29.73 51.51 -33.58
N ASP A 64 -29.08 50.37 -33.77
CA ASP A 64 -28.41 50.06 -35.03
C ASP A 64 -29.45 50.12 -36.15
N LEU A 65 -29.29 51.12 -37.02
CA LEU A 65 -30.20 51.44 -38.12
C LEU A 65 -30.02 50.56 -39.36
N ASP A 66 -29.19 49.50 -39.30
CA ASP A 66 -28.80 48.71 -40.47
C ASP A 66 -29.09 47.19 -40.35
N THR A 67 -30.11 46.78 -39.59
CA THR A 67 -30.62 45.40 -39.66
C THR A 67 -32.09 45.37 -40.06
N GLU A 68 -32.32 45.30 -41.37
CA GLU A 68 -33.60 44.88 -41.93
C GLU A 68 -33.85 43.39 -41.57
N ASP A 69 -34.94 43.17 -40.84
CA ASP A 69 -35.82 41.99 -40.85
C ASP A 69 -35.20 40.61 -41.18
N VAL A 70 -34.78 39.88 -40.14
CA VAL A 70 -34.91 38.40 -40.11
C VAL A 70 -35.26 37.94 -38.68
N ASP A 71 -36.47 37.41 -38.54
CA ASP A 71 -36.99 36.49 -37.51
C ASP A 71 -36.39 36.56 -36.09
N ARG A 72 -37.08 37.28 -35.20
CA ARG A 72 -37.02 37.01 -33.75
C ARG A 72 -37.85 35.77 -33.42
N PRO A 73 -37.28 34.67 -32.88
CA PRO A 73 -38.09 33.71 -32.15
C PRO A 73 -38.32 34.24 -30.72
N ASP A 74 -39.52 33.98 -30.23
CA ASP A 74 -40.07 34.42 -28.95
C ASP A 74 -39.09 34.35 -27.78
N ALA A 75 -38.95 35.48 -27.08
CA ALA A 75 -38.30 35.55 -25.79
C ALA A 75 -39.13 34.77 -24.75
N ASN A 76 -38.69 33.55 -24.43
CA ASN A 76 -39.10 32.85 -23.21
C ASN A 76 -38.65 33.66 -21.98
N PRO A 77 -39.53 33.98 -21.01
CA PRO A 77 -39.18 34.76 -19.82
C PRO A 77 -38.56 33.90 -18.70
N SER A 78 -37.73 32.90 -19.04
CA SER A 78 -37.29 31.86 -18.09
C SER A 78 -35.78 31.72 -17.87
N THR A 79 -34.95 32.65 -18.34
CA THR A 79 -33.51 32.69 -18.02
C THR A 79 -33.18 34.00 -17.31
N ASN A 80 -33.18 33.95 -15.98
CA ASN A 80 -32.67 34.99 -15.07
C ASN A 80 -31.13 35.13 -15.14
N GLU A 81 -30.52 34.93 -16.31
CA GLU A 81 -29.09 35.19 -16.50
C GLU A 81 -28.94 36.67 -16.84
N LEU A 82 -28.45 37.46 -15.86
CA LEU A 82 -27.94 38.81 -16.12
C LEU A 82 -26.99 38.72 -17.32
N PRO A 83 -27.14 39.56 -18.36
CA PRO A 83 -26.24 39.53 -19.51
C PRO A 83 -24.81 39.73 -19.00
N GLU A 84 -23.91 38.78 -19.26
CA GLU A 84 -22.47 38.99 -19.07
C GLU A 84 -22.10 40.21 -19.93
N ASN A 85 -21.53 41.26 -19.33
CA ASN A 85 -21.07 42.39 -20.12
C ASN A 85 -19.86 41.94 -20.94
N VAL A 86 -20.11 41.69 -22.22
CA VAL A 86 -19.08 41.33 -23.18
C VAL A 86 -18.20 42.55 -23.42
N PHE A 87 -16.88 42.36 -23.42
CA PHE A 87 -15.89 43.39 -23.74
C PHE A 87 -16.26 44.17 -25.00
N GLN A 88 -16.32 45.49 -24.90
CA GLN A 88 -16.49 46.38 -26.03
C GLN A 88 -15.21 47.18 -26.27
N HIS A 89 -14.91 47.48 -27.53
CA HIS A 89 -13.73 48.29 -27.88
C HIS A 89 -13.78 49.69 -27.21
N ALA A 90 -14.98 50.22 -26.96
CA ALA A 90 -15.19 51.48 -26.24
C ALA A 90 -14.83 51.41 -24.74
N ASP A 91 -14.70 50.22 -24.15
CA ASP A 91 -14.24 50.07 -22.76
C ASP A 91 -12.76 50.41 -22.60
N VAL A 92 -12.00 50.50 -23.70
CA VAL A 92 -10.59 50.91 -23.70
C VAL A 92 -10.50 52.42 -23.87
N ILE A 93 -10.09 53.13 -22.82
CA ILE A 93 -9.85 54.58 -22.90
C ILE A 93 -8.55 54.86 -23.64
N LEU A 94 -7.53 54.06 -23.33
CA LEU A 94 -6.17 54.30 -23.78
C LEU A 94 -5.41 52.98 -23.83
N GLU A 95 -4.73 52.75 -24.95
CA GLU A 95 -3.74 51.70 -25.10
C GLU A 95 -2.48 52.30 -25.75
N VAL A 96 -1.36 52.25 -25.04
CA VAL A 96 -0.09 52.82 -25.51
C VAL A 96 1.06 51.88 -25.20
N GLN A 97 1.91 51.66 -26.20
CA GLN A 97 3.20 50.99 -26.03
C GLN A 97 4.28 52.01 -25.67
N LEU A 98 4.77 51.94 -24.43
CA LEU A 98 5.91 52.74 -23.98
C LEU A 98 7.23 52.09 -24.43
N PRO A 99 8.29 52.88 -24.61
CA PRO A 99 9.58 52.38 -25.11
C PRO A 99 10.38 51.55 -24.09
N LEU A 100 9.98 51.58 -22.81
CA LEU A 100 10.67 50.92 -21.71
C LEU A 100 9.69 50.04 -20.90
N PRO A 101 10.18 48.92 -20.31
CA PRO A 101 9.40 48.11 -19.36
C PRO A 101 8.77 48.95 -18.26
N VAL A 102 7.54 48.62 -17.87
CA VAL A 102 6.87 49.24 -16.72
C VAL A 102 6.98 48.30 -15.52
N LEU A 103 7.48 48.82 -14.40
CA LEU A 103 7.61 48.11 -13.12
C LEU A 103 6.39 48.35 -12.21
N GLY A 104 5.72 49.49 -12.35
CA GLY A 104 4.55 49.80 -11.56
C GLY A 104 3.98 51.16 -11.91
N VAL A 105 2.71 51.36 -11.53
CA VAL A 105 1.95 52.57 -11.84
C VAL A 105 1.24 53.06 -10.58
N SER A 106 1.13 54.38 -10.45
CA SER A 106 0.36 55.00 -9.38
C SER A 106 -0.27 56.29 -9.86
N SER A 107 -1.39 56.68 -9.25
CA SER A 107 -2.10 57.91 -9.60
C SER A 107 -2.13 58.85 -8.41
N GLY A 108 -1.88 60.13 -8.64
CA GLY A 108 -1.83 61.11 -7.55
C GLY A 108 -1.71 62.54 -8.05
N LYS A 109 -1.59 63.48 -7.10
CA LYS A 109 -1.39 64.91 -7.39
C LYS A 109 0.09 65.25 -7.36
N PHE A 110 0.80 65.00 -8.46
CA PHE A 110 2.26 65.11 -8.54
C PHE A 110 2.79 66.46 -9.05
N THR A 111 1.93 67.38 -9.47
CA THR A 111 2.31 68.71 -9.97
C THR A 111 1.62 69.84 -9.22
N THR A 112 2.13 71.06 -9.42
CA THR A 112 1.65 72.30 -8.79
C THR A 112 0.61 73.06 -9.62
N THR A 113 0.31 72.61 -10.84
CA THR A 113 -0.61 73.27 -11.77
C THR A 113 -2.05 73.18 -11.26
N ASN A 114 -2.58 74.32 -10.79
CA ASN A 114 -3.95 74.57 -10.31
C ASN A 114 -4.49 73.61 -9.22
N LYS A 115 -4.54 74.09 -7.97
CA LYS A 115 -5.20 73.41 -6.84
C LYS A 115 -6.69 73.07 -7.09
N THR A 116 -7.30 73.70 -8.08
CA THR A 116 -8.70 73.54 -8.49
C THR A 116 -8.90 72.48 -9.56
N ASP A 117 -7.85 71.95 -10.19
CA ASP A 117 -7.98 70.87 -11.18
C ASP A 117 -8.22 69.53 -10.43
N PRO A 118 -9.34 68.84 -10.67
CA PRO A 118 -9.63 67.57 -10.01
C PRO A 118 -8.87 66.38 -10.62
N ARG A 119 -8.24 66.55 -11.79
CA ARG A 119 -7.57 65.45 -12.51
C ARG A 119 -6.35 64.93 -11.78
N LEU A 120 -6.21 63.60 -11.73
CA LEU A 120 -5.02 62.94 -11.22
C LEU A 120 -3.99 62.71 -12.33
N GLN A 121 -2.72 62.67 -11.95
CA GLN A 121 -1.60 62.36 -12.82
C GLN A 121 -1.17 60.93 -12.64
N LEU A 122 -0.63 60.35 -13.71
CA LEU A 122 -0.17 58.98 -13.73
C LEU A 122 1.36 58.95 -13.61
N ALA A 123 1.87 58.45 -12.50
CA ALA A 123 3.28 58.13 -12.34
C ALA A 123 3.53 56.71 -12.87
N VAL A 124 4.48 56.58 -13.78
CA VAL A 124 4.90 55.31 -14.38
C VAL A 124 6.36 55.10 -14.05
N LEU A 125 6.66 54.00 -13.37
CA LEU A 125 8.01 53.62 -12.97
C LEU A 125 8.60 52.65 -14.01
N HIS A 126 9.73 53.04 -14.59
CA HIS A 126 10.58 52.18 -15.41
C HIS A 126 11.87 51.84 -14.63
N PRO A 127 12.66 50.85 -15.09
CA PRO A 127 13.88 50.45 -14.38
C PRO A 127 14.85 51.61 -14.07
N LEU A 128 15.06 52.54 -15.00
CA LEU A 128 15.99 53.66 -14.81
C LEU A 128 15.34 55.03 -15.02
N LYS A 129 14.01 55.11 -14.98
CA LYS A 129 13.28 56.34 -15.28
C LYS A 129 11.94 56.37 -14.55
N LEU A 130 11.60 57.51 -13.96
CA LEU A 130 10.26 57.81 -13.45
C LEU A 130 9.62 58.87 -14.36
N CYS A 131 8.46 58.55 -14.94
CA CYS A 131 7.73 59.44 -15.84
C CYS A 131 6.41 59.84 -15.20
N ILE A 132 6.09 61.14 -15.20
CA ILE A 132 4.79 61.65 -14.77
C ILE A 132 4.02 62.09 -16.01
N TYR A 133 2.88 61.47 -16.25
CA TYR A 133 1.99 61.75 -17.38
C TYR A 133 0.70 62.43 -16.94
N GLN A 134 0.22 63.34 -17.78
CA GLN A 134 -1.15 63.82 -17.77
C GLN A 134 -1.95 63.07 -18.83
N ILE A 135 -3.12 62.58 -18.44
CA ILE A 135 -4.09 62.03 -19.38
C ILE A 135 -4.91 63.20 -19.92
N VAL A 136 -4.91 63.36 -21.24
CA VAL A 136 -5.65 64.41 -21.94
C VAL A 136 -6.54 63.76 -22.99
N THR A 137 -7.85 63.98 -22.85
CA THR A 137 -8.86 63.62 -23.85
C THR A 137 -9.12 64.82 -24.73
N VAL A 138 -9.18 64.60 -26.04
CA VAL A 138 -9.54 65.62 -27.02
C VAL A 138 -10.82 65.17 -27.72
N ASP A 139 -11.87 65.98 -27.56
CA ASP A 139 -13.22 65.69 -28.03
C ASP A 139 -13.26 65.55 -29.57
N GLY A 140 -13.89 64.48 -30.04
CA GLY A 140 -14.19 64.24 -31.44
C GLY A 140 -15.55 64.80 -31.85
N LEU A 141 -15.85 64.75 -33.16
CA LEU A 141 -17.15 65.19 -33.70
C LEU A 141 -18.31 64.20 -33.46
N ALA A 142 -18.03 63.00 -32.95
CA ALA A 142 -19.01 61.94 -32.64
C ALA A 142 -18.57 61.15 -31.40
N ASP A 143 -19.47 60.40 -30.75
CA ASP A 143 -19.24 59.64 -29.50
C ASP A 143 -18.10 58.59 -29.58
N HIS A 144 -17.64 58.23 -30.79
CA HIS A 144 -16.49 57.35 -31.04
C HIS A 144 -15.24 58.09 -31.55
N GLY A 145 -15.25 59.43 -31.52
CA GLY A 145 -14.19 60.29 -32.06
C GLY A 145 -13.25 60.88 -31.01
N ASP A 146 -13.54 60.69 -29.73
CA ASP A 146 -12.71 61.18 -28.64
C ASP A 146 -11.39 60.39 -28.61
N HIS A 147 -10.26 61.10 -28.66
CA HIS A 147 -8.95 60.45 -28.57
C HIS A 147 -8.24 60.87 -27.29
N THR A 148 -7.96 59.88 -26.45
CA THR A 148 -7.17 60.06 -25.24
C THR A 148 -5.69 59.84 -25.56
N ARG A 149 -4.82 60.73 -25.07
CA ARG A 149 -3.37 60.57 -25.18
C ARG A 149 -2.67 60.85 -23.86
N LEU A 150 -1.51 60.21 -23.70
CA LEU A 150 -0.59 60.51 -22.60
C LEU A 150 0.32 61.67 -23.00
N VAL A 151 0.33 62.72 -22.18
CA VAL A 151 1.26 63.84 -22.30
C VAL A 151 2.25 63.78 -21.16
N THR A 152 3.53 63.61 -21.46
CA THR A 152 4.60 63.64 -20.46
C THR A 152 4.73 65.03 -19.85
N LEU A 153 4.60 65.14 -18.53
CA LEU A 153 4.83 66.38 -17.78
C LEU A 153 6.27 66.48 -17.29
N TYR A 154 6.75 65.41 -16.65
CA TYR A 154 8.10 65.33 -16.09
C TYR A 154 8.73 63.98 -16.37
N ASP A 155 10.03 64.02 -16.65
CA ASP A 155 10.89 62.86 -16.83
C ASP A 155 12.05 62.94 -15.84
N HIS A 156 12.11 62.00 -14.91
CA HIS A 156 13.18 61.88 -13.94
C HIS A 156 14.05 60.67 -14.25
N ALA A 157 15.29 60.91 -14.67
CA ALA A 157 16.28 59.84 -14.83
C ALA A 157 16.73 59.34 -13.45
N LEU A 158 16.81 58.01 -13.31
CA LEU A 158 17.29 57.36 -12.10
C LEU A 158 18.75 56.92 -12.29
N SER A 159 19.59 57.17 -11.29
CA SER A 159 21.00 56.74 -11.27
C SER A 159 21.16 55.24 -11.04
N LYS A 160 20.15 54.59 -10.47
CA LYS A 160 20.14 53.19 -10.05
C LYS A 160 18.84 52.52 -10.47
N PRO A 161 18.84 51.19 -10.67
CA PRO A 161 17.63 50.46 -11.02
C PRO A 161 16.58 50.54 -9.90
N ALA A 162 15.35 50.89 -10.26
CA ALA A 162 14.20 50.93 -9.37
C ALA A 162 13.62 49.54 -9.11
N PHE A 163 13.01 49.39 -7.93
CA PHE A 163 12.24 48.22 -7.51
C PHE A 163 10.74 48.56 -7.43
N SER A 164 10.39 49.53 -6.58
CA SER A 164 9.02 49.96 -6.34
C SER A 164 8.96 51.46 -6.06
N MET A 165 7.76 52.02 -6.01
CA MET A 165 7.54 53.41 -5.59
C MET A 165 6.40 53.51 -4.59
N CYS A 166 6.45 54.54 -3.75
CA CYS A 166 5.34 54.93 -2.89
C CYS A 166 5.09 56.43 -3.00
N HIS A 167 3.87 56.84 -2.70
CA HIS A 167 3.48 58.24 -2.76
C HIS A 167 2.65 58.65 -1.55
N GLY A 168 2.58 59.95 -1.32
CA GLY A 168 1.69 60.53 -0.34
C GLY A 168 2.07 61.96 0.03
N PRO A 169 1.29 62.60 0.91
CA PRO A 169 1.59 63.93 1.42
C PRO A 169 2.69 63.85 2.51
N PHE A 170 3.93 63.57 2.12
CA PHE A 170 5.06 63.49 3.07
C PHE A 170 5.21 64.83 3.81
N GLY A 171 5.43 64.80 5.12
CA GLY A 171 5.47 66.00 5.96
C GLY A 171 4.10 66.61 6.25
N GLY A 172 3.00 65.93 5.90
CA GLY A 172 1.63 66.40 6.14
C GLY A 172 1.19 67.55 5.22
N VAL A 173 1.81 67.70 4.05
CA VAL A 173 1.49 68.76 3.08
C VAL A 173 0.12 68.52 2.45
N LYS A 174 -0.81 69.45 2.62
CA LYS A 174 -2.18 69.31 2.09
C LYS A 174 -2.26 69.61 0.59
N GLY A 175 -2.94 68.73 -0.14
CA GLY A 175 -3.27 68.92 -1.56
C GLY A 175 -2.10 68.72 -2.52
N ARG A 176 -1.00 68.15 -2.04
CA ARG A 176 0.19 67.78 -2.82
C ARG A 176 0.65 66.40 -2.40
N GLU A 177 1.11 65.63 -3.36
CA GLU A 177 1.71 64.32 -3.11
C GLU A 177 3.11 64.29 -3.69
N PHE A 178 4.00 63.66 -2.93
CA PHE A 178 5.40 63.44 -3.28
C PHE A 178 5.61 61.95 -3.54
N LEU A 179 6.71 61.64 -4.23
CA LEU A 179 7.06 60.28 -4.64
C LEU A 179 8.35 59.86 -3.96
N CYS A 180 8.42 58.60 -3.54
CA CYS A 180 9.64 57.96 -3.10
C CYS A 180 9.84 56.70 -3.95
N VAL A 181 10.99 56.61 -4.61
CA VAL A 181 11.39 55.44 -5.40
C VAL A 181 12.39 54.65 -4.58
N GLN A 182 12.13 53.36 -4.40
CA GLN A 182 13.05 52.42 -3.79
C GLN A 182 13.87 51.75 -4.90
N HIS A 183 15.18 51.76 -4.75
CA HIS A 183 16.11 51.10 -5.64
C HIS A 183 16.36 49.64 -5.22
N LEU A 184 16.88 48.82 -6.14
CA LEU A 184 17.19 47.41 -5.86
C LEU A 184 18.26 47.23 -4.77
N ASP A 185 19.14 48.22 -4.56
CA ASP A 185 20.16 48.23 -3.50
C ASP A 185 19.63 48.71 -2.13
N GLY A 186 18.32 48.95 -2.02
CA GLY A 186 17.67 49.42 -0.81
C GLY A 186 17.78 50.94 -0.55
N SER A 187 18.43 51.69 -1.44
CA SER A 187 18.44 53.16 -1.37
C SER A 187 17.08 53.75 -1.78
N LEU A 188 16.75 54.90 -1.20
CA LEU A 188 15.47 55.60 -1.35
C LEU A 188 15.71 56.95 -1.99
N ARG A 189 15.00 57.24 -3.07
CA ARG A 189 15.05 58.54 -3.74
C ARG A 189 13.72 59.25 -3.64
N PHE A 190 13.71 60.39 -2.97
CA PHE A 190 12.55 61.23 -2.79
C PHE A 190 12.48 62.28 -3.90
N PHE A 191 11.27 62.50 -4.42
CA PHE A 191 10.91 63.50 -5.41
C PHE A 191 9.83 64.39 -4.82
N GLU A 192 10.22 65.63 -4.52
CA GLU A 192 9.30 66.68 -4.13
C GLU A 192 8.87 67.51 -5.35
N GLN A 193 7.75 68.20 -5.22
CA GLN A 193 7.31 69.17 -6.22
C GLN A 193 8.27 70.37 -6.21
N ASP A 194 8.56 70.96 -7.37
CA ASP A 194 9.58 72.03 -7.60
C ASP A 194 10.99 71.54 -7.98
N GLY A 195 11.15 70.27 -8.35
CA GLY A 195 12.39 69.71 -8.91
C GLY A 195 13.44 69.31 -7.86
N ILE A 196 13.08 69.40 -6.57
CA ILE A 196 13.92 68.94 -5.47
C ILE A 196 13.88 67.41 -5.45
N SER A 197 15.06 66.78 -5.54
CA SER A 197 15.20 65.34 -5.33
C SER A 197 16.42 65.05 -4.49
N TYR A 198 16.31 64.06 -3.61
CA TYR A 198 17.42 63.64 -2.75
C TYR A 198 17.38 62.13 -2.51
N GLU A 199 18.56 61.54 -2.32
CA GLU A 199 18.72 60.11 -2.07
C GLU A 199 19.10 59.87 -0.60
N ARG A 200 18.60 58.77 -0.02
CA ARG A 200 18.81 58.35 1.36
C ARG A 200 19.01 56.84 1.41
N THR A 201 19.80 56.39 2.37
CA THR A 201 19.95 54.97 2.72
C THR A 201 19.44 54.76 4.13
N LEU A 202 18.74 53.65 4.37
CA LEU A 202 18.34 53.24 5.71
C LEU A 202 19.54 52.62 6.44
N ALA A 203 19.48 52.50 7.78
CA ALA A 203 20.58 52.02 8.61
C ALA A 203 20.96 50.55 8.34
N THR A 204 19.95 49.74 8.04
CA THR A 204 20.06 48.29 7.91
C THR A 204 20.52 47.93 6.50
N ASP A 205 21.55 47.08 6.39
CA ASP A 205 21.99 46.55 5.09
C ASP A 205 20.85 45.75 4.45
N ARG A 206 20.38 46.21 3.28
CA ARG A 206 19.23 45.66 2.58
C ARG A 206 19.67 44.96 1.30
N ASN A 207 19.92 43.67 1.39
CA ASN A 207 20.30 42.85 0.24
C ASN A 207 19.11 42.48 -0.66
N ILE A 208 17.88 42.52 -0.13
CA ILE A 208 16.64 42.24 -0.85
C ILE A 208 15.68 43.43 -0.61
N PRO A 209 15.21 44.11 -1.66
CA PRO A 209 14.25 45.19 -1.51
C PRO A 209 12.87 44.63 -1.17
N ALA A 210 12.12 45.36 -0.36
CA ALA A 210 10.75 45.03 0.03
C ALA A 210 9.92 46.33 -0.02
N PRO A 211 8.68 46.28 -0.52
CA PRO A 211 7.90 47.47 -0.80
C PRO A 211 7.74 48.33 0.45
N MET A 212 7.94 49.64 0.25
CA MET A 212 7.78 50.64 1.29
C MET A 212 6.43 51.34 1.15
N HIS A 213 5.74 51.57 2.26
CA HIS A 213 4.48 52.29 2.29
C HIS A 213 4.54 53.49 3.24
N TYR A 214 3.81 54.54 2.90
CA TYR A 214 3.70 55.75 3.71
C TYR A 214 2.41 55.72 4.54
N LEU A 215 2.50 56.11 5.81
CA LEU A 215 1.40 56.26 6.76
C LEU A 215 1.07 57.75 6.94
N PRO A 216 0.04 58.29 6.27
CA PRO A 216 -0.25 59.73 6.30
C PRO A 216 -0.58 60.26 7.70
N ARG A 217 -1.16 59.44 8.58
CA ARG A 217 -1.58 59.85 9.92
C ARG A 217 -0.40 60.22 10.83
N VAL A 218 0.67 59.41 10.79
CA VAL A 218 1.82 59.53 11.69
C VAL A 218 3.07 60.09 10.99
N ASP A 219 2.97 60.40 9.69
CA ASP A 219 4.07 60.88 8.86
C ASP A 219 5.30 59.96 8.92
N CYS A 220 5.06 58.66 8.71
CA CYS A 220 6.08 57.60 8.80
C CYS A 220 6.06 56.69 7.57
N PHE A 221 7.22 56.10 7.27
CA PHE A 221 7.40 55.04 6.30
C PHE A 221 7.53 53.69 7.01
N VAL A 222 6.92 52.68 6.43
CA VAL A 222 7.03 51.29 6.89
C VAL A 222 7.50 50.38 5.78
N THR A 223 8.37 49.45 6.15
CA THR A 223 8.94 48.45 5.25
C THR A 223 9.42 47.27 6.07
N VAL A 224 9.49 46.09 5.46
CA VAL A 224 10.01 44.88 6.10
C VAL A 224 11.48 44.72 5.70
N ALA A 225 12.37 44.60 6.68
CA ALA A 225 13.77 44.32 6.44
C ALA A 225 13.99 42.83 6.07
N PRO A 226 15.09 42.48 5.38
CA PRO A 226 15.45 41.09 5.08
C PRO A 226 15.61 40.19 6.32
N SER A 227 15.79 40.79 7.51
CA SER A 227 15.81 40.11 8.81
C SER A 227 14.41 39.73 9.34
N TRP A 228 13.37 39.88 8.51
CA TRP A 228 11.95 39.65 8.86
C TRP A 228 11.44 40.58 9.97
N VAL A 229 11.97 41.80 10.00
CA VAL A 229 11.59 42.82 10.96
C VAL A 229 10.84 43.94 10.23
N LEU A 230 9.60 44.20 10.64
CA LEU A 230 8.87 45.40 10.23
C LEU A 230 9.48 46.60 10.93
N GLU A 231 9.93 47.58 10.16
CA GLU A 231 10.60 48.79 10.64
C GLU A 231 9.77 50.03 10.28
N CYS A 232 9.66 50.97 11.22
CA CYS A 232 8.93 52.22 11.04
C CYS A 232 9.86 53.44 11.20
N TYR A 233 9.91 54.29 10.18
CA TYR A 233 10.79 55.46 10.10
C TYR A 233 9.98 56.75 9.95
N ARG A 234 10.29 57.77 10.74
CA ARG A 234 9.66 59.09 10.64
C ARG A 234 10.17 59.80 9.39
N TYR A 235 9.30 60.47 8.65
CA TYR A 235 9.72 61.23 7.48
C TYR A 235 10.78 62.28 7.82
N GLN A 236 10.59 63.03 8.90
CA GLN A 236 11.54 64.05 9.35
C GLN A 236 12.95 63.49 9.62
N ASP A 237 13.02 62.30 10.23
CA ASP A 237 14.30 61.64 10.53
C ASP A 237 15.02 61.20 9.23
N VAL A 238 14.26 60.74 8.22
CA VAL A 238 14.81 60.30 6.92
C VAL A 238 15.16 61.49 6.02
N ALA A 239 14.34 62.54 6.02
CA ALA A 239 14.51 63.73 5.19
C ALA A 239 15.69 64.60 5.64
N GLU A 240 16.08 64.54 6.93
CA GLU A 240 17.13 65.37 7.55
C GLU A 240 18.39 65.49 6.66
N ALA A 241 18.71 66.73 6.29
CA ALA A 241 19.77 67.03 5.34
C ALA A 241 21.15 66.92 5.99
N ILE A 242 21.25 67.22 7.28
CA ILE A 242 22.51 67.18 8.03
C ILE A 242 22.75 65.75 8.52
N GLU A 243 23.73 65.05 7.93
CA GLU A 243 24.03 63.63 8.24
C GLU A 243 24.26 63.37 9.74
N SER A 244 24.91 64.29 10.46
CA SER A 244 25.20 64.13 11.89
C SER A 244 23.97 64.23 12.80
N LEU A 245 22.87 64.83 12.33
CA LEU A 245 21.61 64.94 13.06
C LEU A 245 20.60 63.88 12.63
N ARG A 246 20.91 63.11 11.57
CA ARG A 246 20.02 62.10 11.01
C ARG A 246 19.91 60.90 11.94
N ARG A 247 18.70 60.62 12.41
CA ARG A 247 18.42 59.39 13.16
C ARG A 247 18.22 58.25 12.17
N GLN A 248 19.07 57.23 12.26
CA GLN A 248 19.04 56.08 11.35
C GLN A 248 18.20 54.92 11.89
N ASP A 249 18.05 54.82 13.22
CA ASP A 249 17.28 53.74 13.83
C ASP A 249 15.76 53.92 13.62
N PRO A 250 15.02 52.82 13.39
CA PRO A 250 13.57 52.87 13.36
C PRO A 250 13.00 53.32 14.72
N ILE A 251 11.84 53.98 14.69
CA ILE A 251 11.13 54.44 15.89
C ILE A 251 10.66 53.25 16.73
N TRP A 252 10.18 52.23 16.03
CA TRP A 252 9.83 50.94 16.56
C TRP A 252 10.10 49.88 15.49
N SER A 253 10.37 48.67 15.95
CA SER A 253 10.55 47.51 15.11
C SER A 253 9.81 46.30 15.68
N LEU A 254 9.32 45.43 14.80
CA LEU A 254 8.55 44.24 15.16
C LEU A 254 9.02 43.05 14.34
N CYS A 255 9.42 41.96 15.00
CA CYS A 255 9.76 40.72 14.30
C CYS A 255 8.48 40.06 13.77
N VAL A 256 8.36 39.95 12.45
CA VAL A 256 7.27 39.28 11.73
C VAL A 256 7.49 37.76 11.73
N GLY A 257 8.75 37.33 11.67
CA GLY A 257 9.15 35.91 11.73
C GLY A 257 9.18 35.18 10.39
N GLU A 258 8.77 35.82 9.30
CA GLU A 258 8.81 35.31 7.93
C GLU A 258 8.92 36.44 6.90
N TYR A 259 9.09 36.08 5.63
CA TYR A 259 9.11 37.04 4.52
C TYR A 259 7.71 37.60 4.25
N ALA A 260 7.63 38.90 3.96
CA ALA A 260 6.39 39.57 3.58
C ALA A 260 6.24 39.60 2.06
N LEU A 261 5.23 38.89 1.54
CA LEU A 261 4.89 38.86 0.12
C LEU A 261 4.36 40.22 -0.36
N ASP A 262 3.48 40.82 0.43
CA ASP A 262 2.93 42.14 0.16
C ASP A 262 2.54 42.84 1.48
N LEU A 263 2.49 44.17 1.44
CA LEU A 263 2.24 45.04 2.57
C LEU A 263 1.26 46.13 2.15
N GLN A 264 0.20 46.37 2.93
CA GLN A 264 -0.76 47.44 2.64
C GLN A 264 -1.11 48.23 3.90
N VAL A 265 -1.36 49.52 3.73
CA VAL A 265 -1.65 50.45 4.82
C VAL A 265 -3.05 51.02 4.63
N GLN A 266 -3.86 50.96 5.69
CA GLN A 266 -5.22 51.48 5.69
C GLN A 266 -5.50 52.31 6.95
N GLN A 267 -6.15 53.46 6.78
CA GLN A 267 -6.65 54.23 7.92
C GLN A 267 -8.05 53.74 8.29
N ILE A 268 -8.20 53.20 9.51
CA ILE A 268 -9.47 52.65 9.99
C ILE A 268 -10.25 53.68 10.80
N SER A 269 -9.55 54.57 11.53
CA SER A 269 -10.17 55.64 12.30
C SER A 269 -9.34 56.92 12.30
N ASN A 270 -9.90 58.02 12.84
CA ASN A 270 -9.13 59.25 13.09
C ASN A 270 -7.95 59.02 14.06
N THR A 271 -8.05 57.99 14.90
CA THR A 271 -7.09 57.69 15.96
C THR A 271 -6.28 56.42 15.71
N GLU A 272 -6.42 55.78 14.54
CA GLU A 272 -5.68 54.56 14.24
C GLU A 272 -5.55 54.27 12.75
N SER A 273 -4.31 54.07 12.30
CA SER A 273 -3.98 53.44 11.03
C SER A 273 -3.39 52.06 11.27
N VAL A 274 -3.58 51.17 10.31
CA VAL A 274 -3.22 49.77 10.39
C VAL A 274 -2.38 49.38 9.18
N ILE A 275 -1.39 48.55 9.45
CA ILE A 275 -0.45 47.96 8.51
C ILE A 275 -0.79 46.48 8.46
N VAL A 276 -1.25 46.02 7.31
CA VAL A 276 -1.53 44.61 7.07
C VAL A 276 -0.40 44.02 6.25
N ILE A 277 0.11 42.90 6.71
CA ILE A 277 1.25 42.21 6.12
C ILE A 277 0.80 40.80 5.76
N LEU A 278 0.94 40.46 4.50
CA LEU A 278 0.77 39.10 4.03
C LEU A 278 2.14 38.42 4.01
N GLY A 279 2.37 37.50 4.93
CA GLY A 279 3.52 36.60 4.89
C GLY A 279 3.24 35.35 4.04
N GLU A 280 4.23 34.46 3.98
CA GLU A 280 4.08 33.16 3.31
C GLU A 280 3.07 32.26 4.02
N ASN A 281 3.02 32.30 5.35
CA ASN A 281 2.15 31.44 6.16
C ASN A 281 1.26 32.20 7.13
N ASN A 282 1.52 33.47 7.43
CA ASN A 282 0.72 34.25 8.35
C ASN A 282 0.25 35.57 7.74
N LEU A 283 -0.96 35.97 8.15
CA LEU A 283 -1.52 37.29 7.91
C LEU A 283 -1.44 38.08 9.22
N LEU A 284 -0.67 39.16 9.22
CA LEU A 284 -0.45 40.00 10.39
C LEU A 284 -1.10 41.36 10.19
N CYS A 285 -1.63 41.90 11.29
CA CYS A 285 -2.26 43.21 11.33
C CYS A 285 -1.69 43.99 12.52
N VAL A 286 -1.00 45.09 12.22
CA VAL A 286 -0.22 45.89 13.19
C VAL A 286 -0.72 47.32 13.16
N SER A 287 -0.87 47.97 14.31
CA SER A 287 -1.21 49.40 14.34
C SER A 287 0.00 50.28 14.01
N ASP A 288 -0.25 51.54 13.69
CA ASP A 288 0.79 52.56 13.48
C ASP A 288 1.72 52.79 14.69
N THR A 289 1.36 52.30 15.88
CA THR A 289 2.20 52.32 17.09
C THR A 289 3.06 51.06 17.27
N GLY A 290 3.02 50.12 16.33
CA GLY A 290 3.76 48.85 16.40
C GLY A 290 3.09 47.78 17.26
N LYS A 291 1.85 47.99 17.72
CA LYS A 291 1.09 46.98 18.47
C LYS A 291 0.41 46.02 17.50
N VAL A 292 0.63 44.73 17.71
CA VAL A 292 -0.04 43.66 16.95
C VAL A 292 -1.52 43.62 17.36
N ARG A 293 -2.42 43.77 16.38
CA ARG A 293 -3.86 43.56 16.58
C ARG A 293 -4.22 42.09 16.53
N PHE A 294 -3.76 41.39 15.50
CA PHE A 294 -3.91 39.95 15.37
C PHE A 294 -2.84 39.35 14.47
N ILE A 295 -2.64 38.04 14.64
CA ILE A 295 -1.83 37.19 13.76
C ILE A 295 -2.71 35.99 13.42
N LYS A 296 -2.91 35.76 12.12
CA LYS A 296 -3.68 34.63 11.61
C LYS A 296 -2.74 33.70 10.84
N LYS A 297 -2.57 32.47 11.32
CA LYS A 297 -1.91 31.42 10.56
C LYS A 297 -2.83 30.95 9.43
N LEU A 298 -2.33 31.00 8.21
CA LEU A 298 -2.99 30.51 7.00
C LEU A 298 -2.62 29.03 6.82
N ASN A 299 -3.62 28.19 6.54
CA ASN A 299 -3.40 26.76 6.23
C ASN A 299 -3.28 26.52 4.72
N TYR A 300 -3.00 27.58 3.96
CA TYR A 300 -2.87 27.59 2.51
C TYR A 300 -1.80 28.62 2.13
N SER A 301 -1.17 28.44 0.96
CA SER A 301 -0.22 29.39 0.38
C SER A 301 -0.98 30.56 -0.24
N PRO A 302 -0.82 31.80 0.25
CA PRO A 302 -1.41 32.97 -0.38
C PRO A 302 -0.53 33.47 -1.54
N ILE A 303 -1.15 34.02 -2.59
CA ILE A 303 -0.44 34.60 -3.75
C ILE A 303 -0.48 36.13 -3.69
N CYS A 304 -1.68 36.68 -3.58
CA CYS A 304 -1.90 38.12 -3.54
C CYS A 304 -3.02 38.45 -2.57
N PHE A 305 -3.03 39.69 -2.08
CA PHE A 305 -4.11 40.17 -1.25
C PHE A 305 -4.40 41.65 -1.48
N HIS A 306 -5.60 42.07 -1.08
CA HIS A 306 -5.99 43.47 -1.09
C HIS A 306 -6.81 43.81 0.15
N THR A 307 -6.56 44.99 0.69
CA THR A 307 -7.17 45.50 1.90
C THR A 307 -8.01 46.72 1.58
N PHE A 308 -9.22 46.78 2.13
CA PHE A 308 -10.10 47.93 1.94
C PHE A 308 -10.97 48.14 3.16
N VAL A 309 -11.37 49.38 3.38
CA VAL A 309 -12.31 49.75 4.45
C VAL A 309 -13.71 49.86 3.86
N THR A 310 -14.67 49.15 4.44
CA THR A 310 -16.10 49.33 4.13
C THR A 310 -16.70 50.36 5.06
N GLY A 311 -17.32 51.40 4.52
CA GLY A 311 -17.72 52.60 5.26
C GLY A 311 -16.64 53.67 5.25
N TRP A 312 -16.91 54.81 5.87
CA TRP A 312 -15.93 55.89 5.97
C TRP A 312 -15.14 55.78 7.28
N TYR A 313 -13.82 56.00 7.25
CA TYR A 313 -12.96 55.84 8.44
C TYR A 313 -13.35 56.76 9.62
N TRP A 314 -14.08 57.86 9.37
CA TRP A 314 -14.58 58.74 10.43
C TRP A 314 -15.94 58.30 11.01
N GLU A 315 -16.58 57.27 10.45
CA GLU A 315 -17.85 56.73 10.93
C GLU A 315 -17.63 55.53 11.86
N PRO A 316 -18.46 55.36 12.91
CA PRO A 316 -18.31 54.28 13.88
C PRO A 316 -18.58 52.87 13.30
N GLY A 317 -19.00 52.76 12.04
CA GLY A 317 -19.27 51.49 11.34
C GLY A 317 -18.17 51.06 10.35
N ALA A 318 -17.01 51.72 10.34
CA ALA A 318 -15.90 51.36 9.45
C ALA A 318 -15.34 49.95 9.77
N ARG A 319 -15.32 49.06 8.77
CA ARG A 319 -14.80 47.69 8.92
C ARG A 319 -13.65 47.45 7.96
N LEU A 320 -12.55 46.91 8.47
CA LEU A 320 -11.42 46.49 7.65
C LEU A 320 -11.71 45.11 7.06
N MET A 321 -11.75 45.06 5.73
CA MET A 321 -11.92 43.83 4.95
C MET A 321 -10.60 43.49 4.25
N LEU A 322 -10.27 42.20 4.24
CA LEU A 322 -9.05 41.66 3.63
C LEU A 322 -9.45 40.60 2.63
N ALA A 323 -9.07 40.76 1.37
CA ALA A 323 -9.26 39.78 0.31
C ALA A 323 -7.94 39.06 0.06
N VAL A 324 -7.86 37.78 0.41
CA VAL A 324 -6.65 36.95 0.23
C VAL A 324 -6.94 35.86 -0.79
N VAL A 325 -6.06 35.71 -1.77
CA VAL A 325 -6.18 34.68 -2.80
C VAL A 325 -5.19 33.55 -2.54
N SER A 326 -5.68 32.32 -2.51
CA SER A 326 -4.86 31.12 -2.39
C SER A 326 -4.30 30.65 -3.74
N GLU A 327 -3.21 29.91 -3.70
CA GLU A 327 -2.65 29.21 -4.87
C GLU A 327 -3.62 28.24 -5.53
N SER A 328 -4.56 27.67 -4.76
CA SER A 328 -5.63 26.82 -5.28
C SER A 328 -6.75 27.56 -6.01
N GLY A 329 -6.65 28.88 -6.21
CA GLY A 329 -7.66 29.68 -6.89
C GLY A 329 -8.90 29.97 -6.03
N SER A 330 -8.75 29.99 -4.70
CA SER A 330 -9.83 30.38 -3.79
C SER A 330 -9.60 31.81 -3.28
N LEU A 331 -10.63 32.64 -3.35
CA LEU A 331 -10.68 33.97 -2.76
C LEU A 331 -11.33 33.90 -1.38
N LEU A 332 -10.60 34.32 -0.35
CA LEU A 332 -11.07 34.38 1.03
C LEU A 332 -11.21 35.83 1.47
N LEU A 333 -12.41 36.22 1.87
CA LEU A 333 -12.69 37.52 2.46
C LEU A 333 -12.69 37.41 3.98
N TYR A 334 -11.76 38.12 4.61
CA TYR A 334 -11.67 38.24 6.05
C TYR A 334 -12.20 39.58 6.52
N GLU A 335 -12.86 39.54 7.67
CA GLU A 335 -13.05 40.70 8.52
C GLU A 335 -12.19 40.50 9.75
N SER A 336 -11.15 41.33 9.90
CA SER A 336 -10.09 41.09 10.90
C SER A 336 -9.49 39.67 10.76
N ASP A 337 -9.70 38.77 11.72
CA ASP A 337 -9.15 37.40 11.72
C ASP A 337 -10.17 36.31 11.32
N GLN A 338 -11.43 36.68 11.08
CA GLN A 338 -12.53 35.77 10.75
C GLN A 338 -12.81 35.77 9.25
N ILE A 339 -13.05 34.59 8.68
CA ILE A 339 -13.49 34.45 7.29
C ILE A 339 -14.99 34.76 7.23
N VAL A 340 -15.36 35.77 6.45
CA VAL A 340 -16.76 36.16 6.19
C VAL A 340 -17.28 35.49 4.94
N TRP A 341 -16.42 35.30 3.93
CA TRP A 341 -16.80 34.67 2.66
C TRP A 341 -15.64 33.91 2.04
N SER A 342 -15.95 32.85 1.31
CA SER A 342 -15.00 32.11 0.47
C SER A 342 -15.63 31.86 -0.88
N ALA A 343 -14.91 32.16 -1.96
CA ALA A 343 -15.39 31.98 -3.31
C ALA A 343 -14.29 31.43 -4.23
N GLN A 344 -14.64 30.52 -5.13
CA GLN A 344 -13.74 30.01 -6.15
C GLN A 344 -13.59 31.04 -7.28
N LEU A 345 -12.36 31.33 -7.66
CA LEU A 345 -12.00 32.11 -8.85
C LEU A 345 -11.90 31.18 -10.06
N ALA A 346 -12.10 31.74 -11.26
CA ALA A 346 -11.96 30.98 -12.51
C ALA A 346 -10.50 30.69 -12.86
N ASP A 347 -9.64 31.70 -12.67
CA ASP A 347 -8.21 31.69 -12.95
C ASP A 347 -7.46 32.16 -11.69
N VAL A 348 -6.19 31.77 -11.52
CA VAL A 348 -5.35 32.19 -10.38
C VAL A 348 -4.68 33.54 -10.69
N PRO A 349 -5.03 34.63 -10.00
CA PRO A 349 -4.47 35.95 -10.27
C PRO A 349 -3.14 36.20 -9.55
N VAL A 350 -2.32 37.07 -10.14
CA VAL A 350 -1.10 37.62 -9.52
C VAL A 350 -1.38 38.92 -8.78
N ALA A 351 -2.41 39.68 -9.19
CA ALA A 351 -2.85 40.88 -8.51
C ALA A 351 -4.37 40.90 -8.33
N ILE A 352 -4.82 41.44 -7.19
CA ILE A 352 -6.23 41.66 -6.88
C ILE A 352 -6.41 43.10 -6.38
N SER A 353 -7.50 43.73 -6.79
CA SER A 353 -7.87 45.07 -6.35
C SER A 353 -9.39 45.21 -6.26
N ARG A 354 -9.86 46.28 -5.62
CA ARG A 354 -11.28 46.63 -5.53
C ARG A 354 -11.54 47.93 -6.27
N ALA A 355 -12.51 47.93 -7.17
CA ALA A 355 -12.91 49.10 -7.94
C ALA A 355 -14.42 49.34 -7.86
N ASN A 356 -14.85 50.59 -7.91
CA ASN A 356 -16.25 50.95 -8.09
C ASN A 356 -16.47 51.29 -9.56
N VAL A 357 -16.78 50.28 -10.37
CA VAL A 357 -17.07 50.44 -11.80
C VAL A 357 -18.53 50.84 -12.03
N SER A 358 -18.85 51.29 -13.25
CA SER A 358 -20.22 51.64 -13.62
C SER A 358 -21.14 50.42 -13.50
N GLY A 359 -22.24 50.53 -12.76
CA GLY A 359 -23.18 49.42 -12.54
C GLY A 359 -22.77 48.37 -11.48
N LEU A 360 -21.53 48.35 -10.99
CA LEU A 360 -21.08 47.40 -9.96
C LEU A 360 -20.15 48.06 -8.91
N PRO A 361 -20.69 48.58 -7.80
CA PRO A 361 -19.88 49.12 -6.71
C PRO A 361 -19.15 48.00 -5.95
N GLY A 362 -17.87 48.21 -5.64
CA GLY A 362 -17.05 47.22 -4.94
C GLY A 362 -16.75 45.95 -5.75
N ALA A 363 -16.66 46.08 -7.08
CA ALA A 363 -16.23 45.02 -7.96
C ALA A 363 -14.80 44.56 -7.61
N MET A 364 -14.57 43.26 -7.74
CA MET A 364 -13.25 42.66 -7.53
C MET A 364 -12.56 42.56 -8.89
N VAL A 365 -11.42 43.22 -9.01
CA VAL A 365 -10.60 43.21 -10.21
C VAL A 365 -9.45 42.25 -9.98
N THR A 366 -9.28 41.27 -10.85
CA THR A 366 -8.17 40.32 -10.76
C THR A 366 -7.41 40.27 -12.07
N LEU A 367 -6.08 40.19 -11.97
CA LEU A 367 -5.16 40.16 -13.11
C LEU A 367 -4.34 38.86 -13.05
N GLY A 368 -4.46 38.04 -14.09
CA GLY A 368 -3.66 36.83 -14.27
C GLY A 368 -2.23 37.12 -14.75
N PRO A 369 -1.30 36.15 -14.62
CA PRO A 369 0.09 36.33 -15.02
C PRO A 369 0.25 36.58 -16.52
N THR A 370 -0.66 36.06 -17.35
CA THR A 370 -0.69 36.20 -18.81
C THR A 370 -1.57 37.37 -19.29
N GLY A 371 -2.01 38.26 -18.39
CA GLY A 371 -2.84 39.41 -18.76
C GLY A 371 -4.34 39.14 -18.83
N ALA A 372 -4.82 38.01 -18.31
CA ALA A 372 -6.26 37.77 -18.17
C ALA A 372 -6.85 38.71 -17.10
N LEU A 373 -7.54 39.76 -17.54
CA LEU A 373 -8.14 40.77 -16.67
C LEU A 373 -9.63 40.47 -16.48
N THR A 374 -10.04 40.25 -15.24
CA THR A 374 -11.44 39.95 -14.91
C THR A 374 -11.95 40.91 -13.85
N ILE A 375 -13.20 41.32 -14.02
CA ILE A 375 -13.96 42.08 -13.04
C ILE A 375 -15.13 41.20 -12.65
N GLY A 376 -15.20 40.86 -11.37
CA GLY A 376 -16.19 39.92 -10.85
C GLY A 376 -16.89 40.39 -9.59
N TYR A 377 -17.97 39.68 -9.28
CA TYR A 377 -18.75 39.83 -8.06
C TYR A 377 -18.95 38.48 -7.37
N LEU A 378 -19.31 38.50 -6.09
CA LEU A 378 -19.53 37.28 -5.31
C LEU A 378 -20.90 36.68 -5.65
N GLY A 379 -20.92 35.43 -6.11
CA GLY A 379 -22.16 34.70 -6.34
C GLY A 379 -22.79 34.22 -5.03
N SER A 380 -24.08 34.51 -4.84
CA SER A 380 -24.82 34.31 -3.59
C SER A 380 -25.98 33.32 -3.71
N GLU A 381 -26.25 32.75 -4.89
CA GLU A 381 -27.43 31.89 -5.11
C GLU A 381 -27.12 30.42 -4.81
N PRO A 382 -27.69 29.83 -3.74
CA PRO A 382 -27.54 28.42 -3.40
C PRO A 382 -28.23 27.52 -4.43
N GLN A 383 -27.62 26.37 -4.71
CA GLN A 383 -28.26 25.33 -5.51
C GLN A 383 -29.18 24.47 -4.64
N LEU A 384 -30.43 24.28 -5.06
CA LEU A 384 -31.20 23.09 -4.69
C LEU A 384 -30.72 21.96 -5.61
N PHE A 385 -30.05 20.94 -5.06
CA PHE A 385 -29.66 19.74 -5.83
C PHE A 385 -30.93 19.06 -6.40
N ARG A 386 -31.34 19.47 -7.59
CA ARG A 386 -32.25 18.72 -8.45
C ARG A 386 -31.39 18.04 -9.50
N VAL A 387 -31.47 16.72 -9.55
CA VAL A 387 -30.92 15.94 -10.66
C VAL A 387 -31.49 16.58 -11.93
N PRO A 388 -30.64 17.13 -12.83
CA PRO A 388 -31.11 17.61 -14.12
C PRO A 388 -31.93 16.49 -14.75
N ALA A 389 -33.10 16.79 -15.31
CA ALA A 389 -33.85 15.77 -16.02
C ALA A 389 -32.90 15.15 -17.05
N LEU A 390 -32.48 13.91 -16.80
CA LEU A 390 -31.52 13.24 -17.65
C LEU A 390 -32.23 13.08 -19.00
N ASN A 391 -31.81 13.85 -19.99
CA ASN A 391 -31.98 13.46 -21.37
C ASN A 391 -31.06 12.24 -21.58
N LEU A 392 -31.47 11.09 -21.02
CA LEU A 392 -30.83 9.82 -21.27
C LEU A 392 -30.92 9.60 -22.77
N ALA A 393 -29.77 9.52 -23.44
CA ALA A 393 -29.71 8.68 -24.63
C ALA A 393 -30.33 7.32 -24.23
N PRO A 394 -31.27 6.77 -25.00
CA PRO A 394 -32.03 5.60 -24.59
C PRO A 394 -31.07 4.49 -24.18
N PHE A 395 -31.17 4.07 -22.92
CA PHE A 395 -30.39 2.97 -22.36
C PHE A 395 -30.68 1.71 -23.19
N GLU A 396 -29.67 1.10 -23.82
CA GLU A 396 -29.85 -0.05 -24.71
C GLU A 396 -30.11 -1.35 -23.92
N ILE A 397 -31.31 -1.47 -23.34
CA ILE A 397 -31.76 -2.58 -22.48
C ILE A 397 -31.51 -3.95 -23.12
N ALA A 398 -31.63 -4.05 -24.45
CA ALA A 398 -31.44 -5.28 -25.19
C ALA A 398 -30.00 -5.83 -25.13
N ARG A 399 -28.98 -4.94 -25.11
CA ARG A 399 -27.58 -5.36 -25.01
C ARG A 399 -27.27 -5.90 -23.62
N CYS A 400 -27.71 -5.19 -22.58
CA CYS A 400 -27.54 -5.61 -21.19
C CYS A 400 -28.24 -6.94 -20.90
N GLN A 401 -29.44 -7.17 -21.45
CA GLN A 401 -30.16 -8.43 -21.25
C GLN A 401 -29.46 -9.62 -21.92
N LYS A 402 -28.86 -9.41 -23.09
CA LYS A 402 -28.09 -10.45 -23.78
C LYS A 402 -26.83 -10.83 -23.00
N GLU A 403 -26.10 -9.83 -22.49
CA GLU A 403 -24.90 -10.04 -21.68
C GLU A 403 -25.23 -10.78 -20.37
N LEU A 404 -26.35 -10.42 -19.71
CA LEU A 404 -26.82 -11.08 -18.49
C LEU A 404 -27.15 -12.57 -18.73
N LEU A 405 -27.80 -12.90 -19.85
CA LEU A 405 -28.11 -14.29 -20.19
C LEU A 405 -26.86 -15.12 -20.54
N GLU A 406 -25.84 -14.49 -21.12
CA GLU A 406 -24.55 -15.13 -21.39
C GLU A 406 -23.81 -15.44 -20.09
N LEU A 407 -23.76 -14.48 -19.15
CA LEU A 407 -23.17 -14.66 -17.82
C LEU A 407 -23.92 -15.71 -16.98
N GLU A 408 -25.26 -15.71 -16.99
CA GLU A 408 -26.04 -16.74 -16.29
C GLU A 408 -25.74 -18.16 -16.81
N ARG A 409 -25.49 -18.30 -18.11
CA ARG A 409 -25.14 -19.59 -18.71
C ARG A 409 -23.76 -20.05 -18.25
N GLU A 410 -22.80 -19.14 -18.16
CA GLU A 410 -21.45 -19.42 -17.66
C GLU A 410 -21.48 -19.83 -16.17
N ILE A 411 -22.26 -19.13 -15.34
CA ILE A 411 -22.45 -19.47 -13.92
C ILE A 411 -23.06 -20.86 -13.76
N ARG A 412 -24.07 -21.23 -14.57
CA ARG A 412 -24.68 -22.57 -14.52
C ARG A 412 -23.74 -23.68 -15.00
N ALA A 413 -22.79 -23.36 -15.89
CA ALA A 413 -21.81 -24.32 -16.40
C ALA A 413 -20.65 -24.57 -15.41
N GLY A 414 -20.24 -23.57 -14.62
CA GLY A 414 -19.06 -23.65 -13.75
C GLY A 414 -19.20 -24.49 -12.46
N VAL A 415 -20.19 -25.38 -12.33
CA VAL A 415 -20.51 -26.09 -11.07
C VAL A 415 -20.26 -27.61 -11.13
N ASP A 416 -19.87 -28.20 -12.27
CA ASP A 416 -19.76 -29.66 -12.40
C ASP A 416 -18.35 -30.25 -12.15
N PRO A 417 -18.21 -31.30 -11.31
CA PRO A 417 -16.92 -31.95 -11.01
C PRO A 417 -16.30 -32.71 -12.20
N SER A 418 -17.02 -32.90 -13.31
CA SER A 418 -16.47 -33.44 -14.57
C SER A 418 -15.45 -32.50 -15.23
N ASP A 419 -15.53 -31.20 -14.95
CA ASP A 419 -14.63 -30.18 -15.53
C ASP A 419 -13.21 -30.26 -14.99
N ALA A 420 -12.96 -30.90 -13.84
CA ALA A 420 -11.61 -31.12 -13.33
C ALA A 420 -10.75 -31.92 -14.32
N SER A 421 -11.35 -32.90 -15.01
CA SER A 421 -10.63 -33.70 -16.03
C SER A 421 -10.28 -32.88 -17.27
N ILE A 422 -11.18 -31.99 -17.70
CA ILE A 422 -11.00 -31.10 -18.85
C ILE A 422 -9.99 -29.99 -18.50
N ALA A 423 -10.06 -29.46 -17.28
CA ALA A 423 -9.12 -28.47 -16.75
C ALA A 423 -7.71 -29.06 -16.64
N ASN A 424 -7.56 -30.30 -16.17
CA ASN A 424 -6.28 -31.01 -16.13
C ASN A 424 -5.73 -31.26 -17.53
N ALA A 425 -6.57 -31.74 -18.46
CA ALA A 425 -6.17 -31.94 -19.85
C ALA A 425 -5.84 -30.63 -20.58
N ALA A 426 -6.47 -29.51 -20.20
CA ALA A 426 -6.10 -28.19 -20.69
C ALA A 426 -4.77 -27.74 -20.04
N ALA A 427 -4.55 -28.02 -18.76
CA ALA A 427 -3.33 -27.65 -18.07
C ALA A 427 -2.08 -28.34 -18.65
N GLU A 428 -2.17 -29.64 -18.95
CA GLU A 428 -1.11 -30.44 -19.56
C GLU A 428 -0.89 -30.12 -21.05
N ARG A 429 -1.92 -29.61 -21.74
CA ARG A 429 -1.77 -29.08 -23.11
C ARG A 429 -1.03 -27.76 -23.12
N ASP A 430 -1.36 -26.86 -22.20
CA ASP A 430 -0.79 -25.51 -22.16
C ASP A 430 0.69 -25.53 -21.73
N VAL A 431 1.03 -26.36 -20.74
CA VAL A 431 2.40 -26.48 -20.24
C VAL A 431 2.79 -27.94 -20.04
N LYS A 432 3.84 -28.38 -20.72
CA LYS A 432 4.46 -29.70 -20.52
C LYS A 432 5.72 -29.58 -19.67
N LEU A 433 5.74 -30.32 -18.57
CA LEU A 433 6.83 -30.32 -17.59
C LEU A 433 7.61 -31.64 -17.69
N GLU A 434 8.85 -31.56 -18.17
CA GLU A 434 9.80 -32.67 -18.21
C GLU A 434 10.87 -32.48 -17.14
N VAL A 435 11.04 -33.47 -16.26
CA VAL A 435 12.00 -33.41 -15.16
C VAL A 435 12.90 -34.63 -15.22
N THR A 436 14.21 -34.40 -15.29
CA THR A 436 15.23 -35.45 -15.40
C THR A 436 16.33 -35.25 -14.36
N ILE A 437 16.85 -36.33 -13.79
CA ILE A 437 17.99 -36.29 -12.87
C ILE A 437 19.20 -36.86 -13.59
N GLN A 438 20.33 -36.16 -13.51
CA GLN A 438 21.59 -36.67 -14.02
C GLN A 438 22.16 -37.74 -13.08
N GLU A 439 22.58 -38.87 -13.65
CA GLU A 439 23.08 -40.02 -12.87
C GLU A 439 24.48 -39.80 -12.29
N GLU A 440 25.28 -38.93 -12.90
CA GLU A 440 26.62 -38.57 -12.42
C GLU A 440 26.55 -37.64 -11.21
N THR A 441 27.21 -38.05 -10.11
CA THR A 441 27.27 -37.27 -8.88
C THR A 441 28.57 -36.49 -8.79
N VAL A 442 28.49 -35.24 -8.33
CA VAL A 442 29.61 -34.29 -8.25
C VAL A 442 29.88 -33.97 -6.77
N PRO A 443 31.12 -33.68 -6.33
CA PRO A 443 31.36 -33.22 -4.96
C PRO A 443 30.60 -31.92 -4.65
N CYS A 444 29.93 -31.88 -3.50
CA CYS A 444 29.10 -30.75 -3.07
C CYS A 444 29.94 -29.49 -2.81
N THR A 445 29.54 -28.37 -3.41
CA THR A 445 30.17 -27.05 -3.21
C THR A 445 29.40 -26.15 -2.24
N PHE A 446 28.24 -26.59 -1.75
CA PHE A 446 27.34 -25.81 -0.90
C PHE A 446 27.56 -26.09 0.60
N ALA A 447 27.22 -25.14 1.46
CA ALA A 447 27.35 -25.30 2.91
C ALA A 447 26.32 -26.32 3.44
N THR A 448 26.80 -27.31 4.19
CA THR A 448 25.99 -28.38 4.81
C THR A 448 26.20 -28.43 6.31
N ASN A 449 25.20 -28.88 7.07
CA ASN A 449 25.29 -29.09 8.53
C ASN A 449 25.94 -30.44 8.90
N VAL A 450 26.52 -31.12 7.92
CA VAL A 450 27.24 -32.39 8.07
C VAL A 450 28.72 -32.10 8.46
N PRO A 451 29.36 -32.94 9.29
CA PRO A 451 30.73 -32.67 9.74
C PRO A 451 31.71 -32.57 8.55
N PRO A 452 32.69 -31.63 8.58
CA PRO A 452 33.57 -31.33 7.45
C PRO A 452 34.54 -32.46 7.07
N ALA A 453 34.59 -33.54 7.86
CA ALA A 453 35.42 -34.71 7.59
C ALA A 453 34.81 -35.68 6.55
N VAL A 454 33.57 -35.45 6.11
CA VAL A 454 32.83 -36.33 5.19
C VAL A 454 32.68 -35.66 3.82
N THR A 455 33.09 -36.34 2.76
CA THR A 455 32.83 -35.91 1.37
C THR A 455 31.37 -36.17 1.01
N ILE A 456 30.64 -35.11 0.66
CA ILE A 456 29.22 -35.16 0.29
C ILE A 456 29.10 -34.98 -1.21
N GLU A 457 28.23 -35.76 -1.84
CA GLU A 457 27.92 -35.67 -3.26
C GLU A 457 26.63 -34.87 -3.50
N MET A 458 26.53 -34.26 -4.68
CA MET A 458 25.35 -33.55 -5.18
C MET A 458 24.97 -34.08 -6.56
N CYS A 459 23.69 -33.93 -6.92
CA CYS A 459 23.16 -34.30 -8.23
C CYS A 459 22.44 -33.11 -8.89
N GLN A 460 22.44 -33.09 -10.22
CA GLN A 460 21.76 -32.05 -10.99
C GLN A 460 20.35 -32.51 -11.41
N LEU A 461 19.35 -31.73 -11.03
CA LEU A 461 17.97 -31.83 -11.50
C LEU A 461 17.80 -30.88 -12.69
N SER A 462 17.49 -31.41 -13.87
CA SER A 462 17.20 -30.63 -15.06
C SER A 462 15.69 -30.62 -15.32
N VAL A 463 15.10 -29.43 -15.25
CA VAL A 463 13.67 -29.16 -15.48
C VAL A 463 13.53 -28.45 -16.82
N MET A 464 12.78 -29.04 -17.74
CA MET A 464 12.42 -28.43 -19.02
C MET A 464 10.92 -28.16 -19.04
N VAL A 465 10.56 -26.92 -19.36
CA VAL A 465 9.17 -26.46 -19.46
C VAL A 465 8.90 -26.06 -20.89
N LEU A 466 7.99 -26.77 -21.55
CA LEU A 466 7.49 -26.41 -22.87
C LEU A 466 6.15 -25.70 -22.70
N VAL A 467 6.10 -24.44 -23.14
CA VAL A 467 4.94 -23.56 -23.02
C VAL A 467 4.31 -23.39 -24.39
N GLU A 468 3.04 -23.77 -24.54
CA GLU A 468 2.29 -23.58 -25.79
C GLU A 468 1.68 -22.16 -25.91
N PRO A 469 0.87 -21.66 -24.96
CA PRO A 469 0.26 -20.34 -25.05
C PRO A 469 1.16 -19.24 -24.47
N LYS A 470 0.86 -17.97 -24.80
CA LYS A 470 1.53 -16.83 -24.13
C LYS A 470 1.08 -16.72 -22.67
N LEU A 471 2.05 -16.70 -21.75
CA LEU A 471 1.80 -16.63 -20.30
C LEU A 471 2.18 -15.25 -19.74
N GLU A 472 1.42 -14.78 -18.75
CA GLU A 472 1.76 -13.55 -18.02
C GLU A 472 2.77 -13.84 -16.93
N VAL A 473 2.56 -14.94 -16.18
CA VAL A 473 3.45 -15.38 -15.11
C VAL A 473 3.64 -16.88 -15.19
N LEU A 474 4.87 -17.34 -14.96
CA LEU A 474 5.23 -18.75 -14.76
C LEU A 474 6.14 -18.82 -13.53
N GLN A 475 5.75 -19.64 -12.56
CA GLN A 475 6.53 -19.91 -11.36
C GLN A 475 6.80 -21.41 -11.24
N LEU A 476 8.06 -21.75 -11.04
CA LEU A 476 8.52 -23.11 -10.78
C LEU A 476 9.00 -23.20 -9.34
N THR A 477 8.50 -24.18 -8.60
CA THR A 477 8.89 -24.43 -7.21
C THR A 477 9.28 -25.89 -7.04
N VAL A 478 10.47 -26.14 -6.50
CA VAL A 478 11.01 -27.47 -6.22
C VAL A 478 10.84 -27.78 -4.74
N THR A 479 9.86 -28.62 -4.42
CA THR A 479 9.56 -29.11 -3.07
C THR A 479 10.24 -30.43 -2.79
N ARG A 480 10.74 -30.59 -1.56
CA ARG A 480 11.55 -31.74 -1.14
C ARG A 480 11.50 -31.91 0.38
N ASP A 481 12.02 -33.03 0.84
CA ASP A 481 12.24 -33.28 2.27
C ASP A 481 13.21 -32.25 2.88
N GLN A 482 12.97 -31.87 4.14
CA GLN A 482 13.79 -30.87 4.86
C GLN A 482 15.26 -31.29 5.06
N ALA A 483 15.57 -32.60 4.98
CA ALA A 483 16.93 -33.10 5.05
C ALA A 483 17.75 -32.84 3.76
N ILE A 484 17.07 -32.48 2.66
CA ILE A 484 17.67 -32.25 1.35
C ILE A 484 17.89 -30.74 1.17
N GLY A 485 19.08 -30.35 0.71
CA GLY A 485 19.51 -29.00 0.31
C GLY A 485 19.40 -28.79 -1.19
N CYS A 486 19.06 -27.57 -1.61
CA CYS A 486 18.78 -27.19 -3.00
C CYS A 486 19.43 -25.85 -3.22
N SER A 487 20.14 -25.70 -4.34
CA SER A 487 20.78 -24.45 -4.70
C SER A 487 19.78 -23.32 -4.90
N LYS A 488 18.61 -23.61 -5.48
CA LYS A 488 17.53 -22.65 -5.73
C LYS A 488 16.19 -23.39 -5.90
N ASP A 489 15.25 -23.07 -5.04
CA ASP A 489 13.96 -23.78 -4.90
C ASP A 489 12.80 -23.10 -5.63
N ALA A 490 12.90 -21.81 -5.99
CA ALA A 490 11.87 -21.11 -6.76
C ALA A 490 12.42 -20.27 -7.92
N PHE A 491 11.71 -20.28 -9.04
CA PHE A 491 11.97 -19.44 -10.22
C PHE A 491 10.68 -18.75 -10.64
N LEU A 492 10.75 -17.45 -10.96
CA LEU A 492 9.62 -16.64 -11.40
C LEU A 492 9.94 -15.96 -12.73
N PHE A 493 9.06 -16.12 -13.69
CA PHE A 493 9.15 -15.53 -15.02
C PHE A 493 7.88 -14.74 -15.32
N ARG A 494 8.05 -13.65 -16.06
CA ARG A 494 6.96 -12.79 -16.52
C ARG A 494 7.03 -12.69 -18.04
N ASP A 495 5.86 -12.55 -18.67
CA ASP A 495 5.72 -12.33 -20.12
C ASP A 495 6.39 -13.41 -21.00
N ILE A 496 6.14 -14.69 -20.70
CA ILE A 496 6.70 -15.81 -21.46
C ILE A 496 6.01 -15.91 -22.84
N ALA A 497 6.81 -16.00 -23.91
CA ALA A 497 6.31 -16.12 -25.27
C ALA A 497 5.64 -17.47 -25.53
N SER A 498 4.73 -17.52 -26.51
CA SER A 498 4.15 -18.79 -26.99
C SER A 498 5.20 -19.68 -27.66
N HIS A 499 5.07 -20.99 -27.50
CA HIS A 499 6.00 -22.02 -28.02
C HIS A 499 7.45 -21.86 -27.54
N SER A 500 7.65 -21.34 -26.33
CA SER A 500 8.98 -21.25 -25.71
C SER A 500 9.33 -22.53 -24.96
N THR A 501 10.60 -22.90 -25.01
CA THR A 501 11.17 -23.95 -24.15
C THR A 501 12.13 -23.30 -23.17
N GLU A 502 11.83 -23.43 -21.88
CA GLU A 502 12.69 -22.94 -20.82
C GLU A 502 13.36 -24.12 -20.11
N ARG A 503 14.66 -24.01 -19.83
CA ARG A 503 15.45 -25.05 -19.16
C ARG A 503 16.09 -24.51 -17.90
N PHE A 504 15.96 -25.26 -16.81
CA PHE A 504 16.48 -24.92 -15.50
C PHE A 504 17.24 -26.08 -14.92
N ASP A 505 18.42 -25.79 -14.40
CA ASP A 505 19.20 -26.78 -13.70
C ASP A 505 19.37 -26.38 -12.23
N VAL A 506 19.09 -27.33 -11.35
CA VAL A 506 19.08 -27.15 -9.90
C VAL A 506 19.94 -28.23 -9.26
N TRP A 507 20.80 -27.86 -8.31
CA TRP A 507 21.64 -28.82 -7.60
C TRP A 507 20.97 -29.26 -6.30
N LEU A 508 20.88 -30.57 -6.09
CA LEU A 508 20.32 -31.19 -4.90
C LEU A 508 21.41 -31.95 -4.14
N HIS A 509 21.48 -31.76 -2.84
CA HIS A 509 22.48 -32.37 -1.97
C HIS A 509 21.91 -32.71 -0.59
N PRO A 510 22.49 -33.64 0.18
CA PRO A 510 22.18 -33.80 1.60
C PRO A 510 22.55 -32.52 2.38
N ALA A 511 21.61 -31.93 3.11
CA ALA A 511 21.85 -30.73 3.92
C ALA A 511 22.08 -31.06 5.40
N GLU A 512 21.33 -32.03 5.92
CA GLU A 512 21.34 -32.44 7.33
C GLU A 512 22.00 -33.82 7.53
N GLN A 513 22.34 -34.14 8.78
CA GLN A 513 22.97 -35.43 9.13
C GLN A 513 21.96 -36.61 9.17
N THR A 514 20.69 -36.30 9.41
CA THR A 514 19.57 -37.25 9.42
C THR A 514 19.18 -37.65 8.00
N LEU A 515 18.64 -38.87 7.83
CA LEU A 515 18.14 -39.31 6.53
C LEU A 515 16.80 -38.63 6.21
N PRO A 516 16.51 -38.33 4.93
CA PRO A 516 15.19 -37.87 4.52
C PRO A 516 14.15 -38.99 4.68
N ALA A 517 12.89 -38.61 4.93
CA ALA A 517 11.77 -39.53 5.00
C ALA A 517 11.43 -40.12 3.61
N THR A 518 11.60 -39.32 2.55
CA THR A 518 11.45 -39.75 1.15
C THR A 518 12.54 -39.18 0.28
N ARG A 519 12.90 -39.91 -0.79
CA ARG A 519 13.82 -39.44 -1.84
C ARG A 519 13.09 -38.75 -3.01
N THR A 520 11.78 -38.57 -2.90
CA THR A 520 10.96 -37.93 -3.93
C THR A 520 11.11 -36.42 -3.86
N VAL A 521 11.42 -35.80 -4.99
CA VAL A 521 11.41 -34.36 -5.18
C VAL A 521 10.28 -34.03 -6.15
N THR A 522 9.39 -33.13 -5.73
CA THR A 522 8.25 -32.69 -6.54
C THR A 522 8.52 -31.30 -7.09
N VAL A 523 8.25 -31.11 -8.38
CA VAL A 523 8.35 -29.83 -9.07
C VAL A 523 6.94 -29.38 -9.39
N TYR A 524 6.56 -28.23 -8.83
CA TYR A 524 5.32 -27.54 -9.13
C TYR A 524 5.58 -26.43 -10.14
N CYS A 525 4.80 -26.42 -11.21
CA CYS A 525 4.79 -25.40 -12.24
C CYS A 525 3.44 -24.67 -12.20
N SER A 526 3.39 -23.53 -11.52
CA SER A 526 2.22 -22.66 -11.52
C SER A 526 2.34 -21.61 -12.61
N TYR A 527 1.27 -21.37 -13.36
CA TYR A 527 1.25 -20.33 -14.38
C TYR A 527 -0.08 -19.61 -14.46
N THR A 528 -0.03 -18.36 -14.89
CA THR A 528 -1.19 -17.51 -15.10
C THR A 528 -1.22 -17.09 -16.57
N SER A 529 -2.32 -17.43 -17.23
CA SER A 529 -2.59 -17.00 -18.61
C SER A 529 -2.96 -15.52 -18.66
N LYS A 530 -2.95 -14.91 -19.85
CA LYS A 530 -3.45 -13.53 -20.05
C LYS A 530 -4.92 -13.30 -19.67
N GLN A 531 -5.68 -14.38 -19.49
CA GLN A 531 -7.07 -14.33 -19.04
C GLN A 531 -7.16 -14.29 -17.50
N GLY A 532 -6.04 -14.25 -16.78
CA GLY A 532 -5.98 -14.28 -15.32
C GLY A 532 -6.18 -15.66 -14.70
N ILE A 533 -6.46 -16.70 -15.50
CA ILE A 533 -6.66 -18.06 -15.02
C ILE A 533 -5.31 -18.65 -14.59
N THR A 534 -5.23 -19.06 -13.32
CA THR A 534 -4.05 -19.69 -12.73
C THR A 534 -4.22 -21.21 -12.69
N ARG A 535 -3.20 -21.94 -13.14
CA ARG A 535 -3.16 -23.41 -13.15
C ARG A 535 -1.84 -23.91 -12.56
N VAL A 536 -1.83 -25.15 -12.08
CA VAL A 536 -0.63 -25.78 -11.49
C VAL A 536 -0.45 -27.18 -12.09
N VAL A 537 0.76 -27.47 -12.56
CA VAL A 537 1.18 -28.80 -13.02
C VAL A 537 2.21 -29.35 -12.04
N GLU A 538 2.06 -30.61 -11.63
CA GLU A 538 2.95 -31.29 -10.68
C GLU A 538 3.70 -32.44 -11.35
N LYS A 539 5.01 -32.55 -11.09
CA LYS A 539 5.81 -33.72 -11.48
C LYS A 539 6.77 -34.14 -10.38
N GLY A 540 6.71 -35.41 -9.98
CA GLY A 540 7.65 -36.01 -9.02
C GLY A 540 8.77 -36.81 -9.69
N VAL A 541 9.99 -36.71 -9.16
CA VAL A 541 11.16 -37.52 -9.57
C VAL A 541 11.90 -38.03 -8.34
N LEU A 542 12.55 -39.19 -8.47
CA LEU A 542 13.18 -39.90 -7.36
C LEU A 542 14.72 -39.74 -7.39
N LEU A 543 15.30 -39.25 -6.29
CA LEU A 543 16.75 -39.03 -6.18
C LEU A 543 17.56 -40.34 -6.02
N PRO A 544 18.78 -40.42 -6.57
CA PRO A 544 19.66 -41.58 -6.40
C PRO A 544 19.95 -41.90 -4.93
N LEU A 545 19.79 -43.17 -4.54
CA LEU A 545 19.97 -43.60 -3.15
C LEU A 545 21.42 -43.43 -2.65
N LYS A 546 22.40 -43.47 -3.56
CA LYS A 546 23.83 -43.26 -3.30
C LYS A 546 24.16 -41.89 -2.68
N LEU A 547 23.30 -40.88 -2.85
CA LEU A 547 23.49 -39.55 -2.25
C LEU A 547 23.38 -39.58 -0.72
N PHE A 548 22.58 -40.49 -0.18
CA PHE A 548 22.23 -40.52 1.24
C PHE A 548 22.86 -41.69 2.00
N LEU A 549 23.19 -42.79 1.31
CA LEU A 549 23.67 -44.03 1.92
C LEU A 549 25.04 -44.46 1.36
N LYS A 550 25.85 -45.09 2.23
CA LYS A 550 27.11 -45.75 1.90
C LYS A 550 27.10 -47.23 2.34
N PRO A 551 27.80 -48.13 1.61
CA PRO A 551 27.83 -49.54 1.96
C PRO A 551 28.64 -49.80 3.23
N THR A 552 28.15 -50.69 4.09
CA THR A 552 28.79 -51.08 5.36
C THR A 552 28.60 -52.57 5.66
N GLN A 553 29.34 -53.11 6.64
CA GLN A 553 29.21 -54.51 7.03
C GLN A 553 27.83 -54.78 7.69
N PRO A 554 27.06 -55.78 7.19
CA PRO A 554 25.73 -56.09 7.68
C PRO A 554 25.73 -56.56 9.14
N SER A 555 24.73 -56.15 9.93
CA SER A 555 24.52 -56.65 11.30
C SER A 555 23.77 -57.98 11.30
N LYS A 556 24.12 -58.91 12.21
CA LYS A 556 23.40 -60.19 12.35
C LYS A 556 22.07 -60.03 13.10
N GLU A 557 22.00 -59.12 14.06
CA GLU A 557 20.80 -58.81 14.83
C GLU A 557 20.66 -57.30 15.04
N ALA A 558 19.41 -56.83 15.15
CA ALA A 558 19.04 -55.45 15.48
C ALA A 558 17.69 -55.43 16.21
N GLN A 559 17.37 -54.31 16.88
CA GLN A 559 16.14 -54.17 17.68
C GLN A 559 14.84 -54.23 16.87
N HIS A 560 14.77 -53.52 15.73
CA HIS A 560 13.58 -53.44 14.90
C HIS A 560 13.74 -54.31 13.66
N LYS A 561 12.77 -55.20 13.39
CA LYS A 561 12.80 -56.16 12.29
C LYS A 561 11.49 -56.12 11.51
N LEU A 562 11.56 -55.88 10.20
CA LEU A 562 10.42 -55.95 9.29
C LEU A 562 10.66 -57.04 8.25
N THR A 563 9.65 -57.86 7.99
CA THR A 563 9.74 -58.92 6.98
C THR A 563 8.77 -58.62 5.84
N LEU A 564 9.27 -58.51 4.62
CA LEU A 564 8.49 -58.38 3.40
C LEU A 564 8.34 -59.75 2.75
N SER A 565 7.17 -60.06 2.22
CA SER A 565 6.91 -61.19 1.32
C SER A 565 6.47 -60.68 -0.04
N VAL A 566 7.11 -61.19 -1.10
CA VAL A 566 6.80 -60.83 -2.49
C VAL A 566 6.08 -61.99 -3.15
N SER A 567 4.87 -61.73 -3.66
CA SER A 567 4.10 -62.69 -4.45
C SER A 567 4.16 -62.28 -5.94
N PRO A 568 4.98 -62.95 -6.77
CA PRO A 568 5.06 -62.64 -8.19
C PRO A 568 3.80 -63.13 -8.94
N PRO A 569 3.37 -62.45 -10.03
CA PRO A 569 2.18 -62.81 -10.81
C PRO A 569 2.33 -64.13 -11.61
N THR A 570 3.55 -64.58 -11.86
CA THR A 570 3.87 -65.92 -12.40
C THR A 570 4.88 -66.58 -11.47
N GLY A 571 4.68 -67.85 -11.10
CA GLY A 571 5.35 -68.56 -10.01
C GLY A 571 6.86 -68.81 -10.12
N HIS A 572 7.63 -67.88 -10.70
CA HIS A 572 9.09 -67.90 -10.68
C HIS A 572 9.61 -67.48 -9.29
N ILE A 573 10.31 -68.39 -8.63
CA ILE A 573 11.17 -68.10 -7.48
C ILE A 573 12.35 -67.27 -8.02
N LEU A 574 12.63 -66.12 -7.42
CA LEU A 574 13.78 -65.30 -7.79
C LEU A 574 15.06 -66.03 -7.39
N THR A 575 15.71 -66.73 -8.33
CA THR A 575 16.98 -67.45 -8.11
C THR A 575 18.17 -66.58 -8.51
N GLY A 576 19.16 -66.45 -7.63
CA GLY A 576 20.38 -65.63 -7.83
C GLY A 576 20.62 -64.57 -6.74
N SER A 577 21.67 -63.74 -6.88
CA SER A 577 21.92 -62.61 -5.97
C SER A 577 20.93 -61.47 -6.25
N VAL A 578 19.71 -61.61 -5.73
CA VAL A 578 18.61 -60.66 -5.93
C VAL A 578 18.98 -59.26 -5.42
N LEU A 579 19.73 -59.17 -4.31
CA LEU A 579 20.19 -57.88 -3.77
C LEU A 579 21.22 -57.20 -4.67
N GLY A 580 22.11 -57.94 -5.33
CA GLY A 580 23.08 -57.39 -6.28
C GLY A 580 22.44 -56.80 -7.53
N ARG A 581 21.30 -57.36 -7.96
CA ARG A 581 20.49 -56.81 -9.05
C ARG A 581 19.62 -55.63 -8.61
N LEU A 582 19.08 -55.68 -7.39
CA LEU A 582 18.24 -54.61 -6.86
C LEU A 582 19.06 -53.39 -6.43
N PHE A 583 20.32 -53.54 -6.00
CA PHE A 583 21.15 -52.43 -5.52
C PHE A 583 22.56 -52.46 -6.14
N PRO A 584 22.69 -52.40 -7.48
CA PRO A 584 23.99 -52.48 -8.15
C PRO A 584 24.97 -51.41 -7.66
N GLU A 585 24.47 -50.23 -7.24
CA GLU A 585 25.28 -49.10 -6.80
C GLU A 585 26.03 -49.31 -5.46
N PHE A 586 25.69 -50.35 -4.69
CA PHE A 586 26.28 -50.62 -3.37
C PHE A 586 27.12 -51.90 -3.31
N PHE A 587 27.21 -52.68 -4.40
CA PHE A 587 28.00 -53.91 -4.45
C PHE A 587 29.40 -53.65 -5.05
N SER A 588 30.44 -53.88 -4.25
CA SER A 588 31.85 -53.95 -4.68
C SER A 588 32.38 -55.39 -4.55
N GLU A 589 33.52 -55.69 -5.18
CA GLU A 589 34.15 -57.03 -5.12
C GLU A 589 34.42 -57.45 -3.66
N GLY A 590 33.59 -58.36 -3.12
CA GLY A 590 33.70 -58.88 -1.74
C GLY A 590 32.42 -58.85 -0.89
N CYS A 591 31.32 -58.25 -1.35
CA CYS A 591 30.05 -58.23 -0.61
C CYS A 591 29.32 -59.59 -0.59
N SER A 592 28.69 -59.92 0.54
CA SER A 592 27.90 -61.15 0.66
C SER A 592 26.64 -61.09 -0.20
N ALA A 593 26.42 -62.10 -1.06
CA ALA A 593 25.28 -62.12 -2.00
C ALA A 593 23.89 -62.14 -1.35
N SER A 594 23.78 -62.41 -0.04
CA SER A 594 22.53 -62.59 0.70
C SER A 594 22.22 -61.50 1.75
N ALA A 595 23.16 -60.59 2.04
CA ALA A 595 22.94 -59.52 3.00
C ALA A 595 23.67 -58.24 2.61
N LEU A 596 23.00 -57.10 2.76
CA LEU A 596 23.50 -55.76 2.44
C LEU A 596 23.38 -54.87 3.69
N GLY A 597 24.49 -54.24 4.10
CA GLY A 597 24.50 -53.22 5.16
C GLY A 597 24.65 -51.83 4.57
N LEU A 598 23.85 -50.87 5.04
CA LEU A 598 23.84 -49.47 4.58
C LEU A 598 23.93 -48.53 5.78
N GLN A 599 24.72 -47.47 5.66
CA GLN A 599 24.89 -46.41 6.67
C GLN A 599 24.60 -45.04 6.05
N SER A 600 24.07 -44.09 6.82
CA SER A 600 23.94 -42.69 6.38
C SER A 600 25.30 -42.06 6.06
N VAL A 601 25.39 -41.28 4.99
CA VAL A 601 26.63 -40.58 4.58
C VAL A 601 27.10 -39.64 5.69
N GLY A 602 26.19 -38.90 6.34
CA GLY A 602 26.51 -37.89 7.36
C GLY A 602 26.68 -38.41 8.80
N GLY A 603 26.35 -39.68 9.07
CA GLY A 603 26.36 -40.22 10.43
C GLY A 603 27.70 -40.83 10.85
N SER A 604 28.38 -40.23 11.83
CA SER A 604 29.52 -40.84 12.54
C SER A 604 29.12 -41.87 13.60
N ASP A 605 27.83 -41.95 13.95
CA ASP A 605 27.28 -42.73 15.06
C ASP A 605 27.21 -44.26 14.86
N GLY A 606 27.70 -44.79 13.74
CA GLY A 606 27.66 -46.25 13.47
C GLY A 606 26.25 -46.84 13.27
N ARG A 607 25.21 -46.00 13.18
CA ARG A 607 23.83 -46.44 12.89
C ARG A 607 23.74 -47.00 11.48
N LYS A 608 23.17 -48.20 11.34
CA LYS A 608 23.13 -48.96 10.09
C LYS A 608 21.81 -49.68 9.90
N VAL A 609 21.45 -49.89 8.64
CA VAL A 609 20.30 -50.68 8.20
C VAL A 609 20.82 -51.90 7.46
N THR A 610 20.32 -53.08 7.79
CA THR A 610 20.71 -54.33 7.14
C THR A 610 19.51 -54.96 6.44
N ILE A 611 19.68 -55.28 5.16
CA ILE A 611 18.72 -56.03 4.35
C ILE A 611 19.23 -57.46 4.23
N VAL A 612 18.41 -58.44 4.61
CA VAL A 612 18.71 -59.86 4.49
C VAL A 612 17.72 -60.50 3.52
N ALA A 613 18.22 -61.04 2.42
CA ALA A 613 17.41 -61.81 1.46
C ALA A 613 17.47 -63.30 1.81
N ALA A 614 16.30 -63.92 1.96
CA ALA A 614 16.23 -65.35 2.26
C ALA A 614 16.55 -66.18 0.99
N LYS A 615 17.45 -67.16 1.11
CA LYS A 615 17.99 -67.92 -0.03
C LYS A 615 16.94 -68.76 -0.79
N ASN A 616 15.90 -69.24 -0.09
CA ASN A 616 14.93 -70.20 -0.63
C ASN A 616 13.47 -69.67 -0.61
N THR A 617 13.27 -68.38 -0.29
CA THR A 617 11.93 -67.78 -0.20
C THR A 617 11.98 -66.35 -0.73
N ASN A 618 10.92 -65.87 -1.37
CA ASN A 618 10.77 -64.47 -1.79
C ASN A 618 10.46 -63.54 -0.60
N ARG A 619 11.25 -63.67 0.47
CA ARG A 619 11.13 -62.88 1.70
C ARG A 619 12.39 -62.08 1.95
N PHE A 620 12.21 -60.79 2.21
CA PHE A 620 13.27 -59.86 2.58
C PHE A 620 13.06 -59.43 4.02
N ARG A 621 14.14 -59.33 4.79
CA ARG A 621 14.07 -58.81 6.16
C ARG A 621 14.93 -57.56 6.28
N ILE A 622 14.32 -56.44 6.64
CA ILE A 622 15.03 -55.20 6.95
C ILE A 622 15.16 -55.10 8.47
N GLN A 623 16.37 -54.79 8.94
CA GLN A 623 16.68 -54.69 10.36
C GLN A 623 17.52 -53.45 10.66
N SER A 624 17.17 -52.72 11.72
CA SER A 624 17.97 -51.62 12.24
C SER A 624 17.73 -51.42 13.74
N ASP A 625 18.68 -50.80 14.43
CA ASP A 625 18.52 -50.38 15.83
C ASP A 625 17.75 -49.05 15.94
N ASP A 626 17.66 -48.30 14.84
CA ASP A 626 16.98 -47.01 14.76
C ASP A 626 15.79 -47.08 13.78
N LEU A 627 14.63 -46.54 14.17
CA LEU A 627 13.42 -46.59 13.35
C LEU A 627 13.49 -45.62 12.16
N GLY A 628 14.13 -44.45 12.33
CA GLY A 628 14.18 -43.41 11.30
C GLY A 628 14.95 -43.79 10.04
N LEU A 629 15.80 -44.84 10.08
CA LEU A 629 16.63 -45.25 8.94
C LEU A 629 15.96 -46.30 8.03
N ILE A 630 14.96 -47.02 8.55
CA ILE A 630 14.22 -48.08 7.83
C ILE A 630 13.36 -47.56 6.65
N PRO A 631 12.63 -46.43 6.74
CA PRO A 631 11.63 -46.02 5.75
C PRO A 631 12.21 -45.81 4.36
N LEU A 632 13.33 -45.10 4.26
CA LEU A 632 13.97 -44.79 2.97
C LEU A 632 14.41 -46.06 2.23
N VAL A 633 14.99 -47.00 2.96
CA VAL A 633 15.44 -48.29 2.42
C VAL A 633 14.24 -49.18 2.06
N LEU A 634 13.19 -49.15 2.89
CA LEU A 634 11.94 -49.87 2.66
C LEU A 634 11.21 -49.36 1.41
N GLU A 635 11.07 -48.04 1.27
CA GLU A 635 10.45 -47.37 0.11
C GLU A 635 11.17 -47.76 -1.19
N CYS A 636 12.51 -47.66 -1.19
CA CYS A 636 13.33 -48.04 -2.35
C CYS A 636 13.21 -49.55 -2.66
N LEU A 637 13.25 -50.42 -1.64
CA LEU A 637 13.09 -51.86 -1.86
C LEU A 637 11.71 -52.19 -2.46
N ILE A 638 10.64 -51.57 -1.97
CA ILE A 638 9.28 -51.75 -2.51
C ILE A 638 9.20 -51.28 -3.96
N GLY A 639 9.70 -50.07 -4.25
CA GLY A 639 9.69 -49.49 -5.60
C GLY A 639 10.44 -50.34 -6.63
N ARG A 640 11.65 -50.80 -6.29
CA ARG A 640 12.44 -51.71 -7.16
C ARG A 640 11.81 -53.08 -7.33
N LEU A 641 11.18 -53.64 -6.29
CA LEU A 641 10.47 -54.92 -6.38
C LEU A 641 9.19 -54.84 -7.24
N GLN A 642 8.57 -53.66 -7.30
CA GLN A 642 7.38 -53.40 -8.11
C GLN A 642 7.71 -52.97 -9.55
N GLY A 643 8.99 -52.77 -9.88
CA GLY A 643 9.44 -52.30 -11.20
C GLY A 643 9.15 -50.82 -11.47
N GLN A 644 8.89 -50.01 -10.43
CA GLN A 644 8.60 -48.58 -10.58
C GLN A 644 9.81 -47.75 -11.01
N GLU A 645 11.03 -48.29 -10.89
CA GLU A 645 12.28 -47.58 -11.16
C GLU A 645 12.92 -47.98 -12.50
N ASP A 646 12.52 -49.11 -13.10
CA ASP A 646 13.02 -49.61 -14.39
C ASP A 646 12.20 -49.03 -15.55
N GLY A 647 12.28 -47.71 -15.78
CA GLY A 647 12.15 -47.09 -17.11
C GLY A 647 11.01 -47.44 -18.08
N GLN A 648 9.92 -48.11 -17.67
CA GLN A 648 8.69 -48.20 -18.46
C GLN A 648 7.67 -47.24 -17.86
N ALA A 649 7.79 -45.98 -18.30
CA ALA A 649 6.70 -45.03 -18.22
C ALA A 649 5.44 -45.71 -18.80
N ILE A 650 4.38 -45.73 -18.00
CA ILE A 650 3.04 -46.06 -18.47
C ILE A 650 2.66 -44.92 -19.42
N GLU A 651 2.97 -45.06 -20.71
CA GLU A 651 2.17 -44.42 -21.75
C GLU A 651 0.77 -45.03 -21.64
N GLN A 652 -0.16 -44.24 -21.11
CA GLN A 652 -1.59 -44.52 -21.29
C GLN A 652 -1.90 -44.23 -22.76
N ASP A 653 -1.63 -45.21 -23.62
CA ASP A 653 -2.11 -45.17 -24.99
C ASP A 653 -3.64 -45.39 -24.97
N GLY A 654 -4.35 -44.40 -25.50
CA GLY A 654 -5.79 -44.32 -25.45
C GLY A 654 -6.44 -45.28 -26.45
N THR A 655 -6.66 -46.54 -26.07
CA THR A 655 -7.74 -47.35 -26.66
C THR A 655 -8.32 -48.32 -25.64
N GLY A 656 -9.65 -48.37 -25.56
CA GLY A 656 -10.38 -49.11 -24.55
C GLY A 656 -10.18 -50.62 -24.60
N ARG A 657 -9.65 -51.18 -23.51
CA ARG A 657 -10.06 -52.43 -22.84
C ARG A 657 -9.32 -52.51 -21.50
N LYS A 658 -10.07 -52.56 -20.39
CA LYS A 658 -9.53 -52.72 -19.02
C LYS A 658 -9.02 -54.15 -18.83
N ASP A 659 -7.78 -54.42 -19.25
CA ASP A 659 -7.00 -55.55 -18.74
C ASP A 659 -5.90 -54.98 -17.84
N LEU A 660 -6.10 -55.04 -16.51
CA LEU A 660 -5.12 -54.59 -15.52
C LEU A 660 -3.81 -55.40 -15.67
N PRO A 661 -2.65 -54.77 -15.97
CA PRO A 661 -1.38 -55.48 -15.87
C PRO A 661 -1.15 -55.86 -14.40
N SER A 662 -0.95 -57.15 -14.14
CA SER A 662 -0.89 -57.74 -12.81
C SER A 662 0.31 -57.21 -12.01
N LYS A 663 0.09 -56.18 -11.17
CA LYS A 663 1.12 -55.61 -10.29
C LYS A 663 1.65 -56.67 -9.32
N VAL A 664 2.97 -56.72 -9.15
CA VAL A 664 3.64 -57.55 -8.13
C VAL A 664 3.14 -57.13 -6.74
N LEU A 665 2.51 -58.06 -6.01
CA LEU A 665 2.00 -57.76 -4.67
C LEU A 665 3.12 -57.92 -3.64
N VAL A 666 3.51 -56.81 -3.01
CA VAL A 666 4.44 -56.78 -1.88
C VAL A 666 3.62 -56.64 -0.60
N THR A 667 3.79 -57.58 0.32
CA THR A 667 3.12 -57.59 1.62
C THR A 667 4.13 -57.48 2.75
N ILE A 668 3.82 -56.66 3.75
CA ILE A 668 4.66 -56.48 4.95
C ILE A 668 4.05 -57.28 6.11
N GLY A 669 4.86 -58.15 6.69
CA GLY A 669 4.53 -58.95 7.86
C GLY A 669 4.73 -58.16 9.14
N GLY A 670 3.67 -57.50 9.60
CA GLY A 670 3.61 -56.80 10.89
C GLY A 670 4.02 -55.32 10.82
N VAL A 671 3.59 -54.56 11.83
CA VAL A 671 3.88 -53.13 12.01
C VAL A 671 4.87 -52.97 13.18
N PRO A 672 5.82 -52.01 13.15
CA PRO A 672 6.69 -51.71 14.28
C PRO A 672 5.91 -51.34 15.55
N SER A 673 6.57 -51.40 16.71
CA SER A 673 5.96 -51.01 17.98
C SER A 673 5.58 -49.52 17.98
N ILE A 674 4.30 -49.23 18.28
CA ILE A 674 3.77 -47.85 18.37
C ILE A 674 4.55 -47.00 19.39
N SER A 675 5.14 -47.62 20.42
CA SER A 675 5.97 -46.93 21.42
C SER A 675 7.16 -46.15 20.84
N GLY A 676 7.69 -46.55 19.67
CA GLY A 676 8.74 -45.81 18.98
C GLY A 676 8.24 -44.48 18.41
N LEU A 677 7.05 -44.48 17.81
CA LEU A 677 6.39 -43.29 17.29
C LEU A 677 6.02 -42.32 18.42
N LEU A 678 5.43 -42.84 19.51
CA LEU A 678 5.06 -42.02 20.67
C LEU A 678 6.27 -41.36 21.33
N ARG A 679 7.41 -42.06 21.39
CA ARG A 679 8.67 -41.49 21.91
C ARG A 679 9.17 -40.34 21.03
N SER A 680 9.11 -40.49 19.71
CA SER A 680 9.52 -39.43 18.78
C SER A 680 8.60 -38.21 18.87
N LEU A 681 7.28 -38.42 19.00
CA LEU A 681 6.32 -37.33 19.28
C LEU A 681 6.61 -36.63 20.61
N GLN A 682 6.93 -37.37 21.67
CA GLN A 682 7.28 -36.78 22.95
C GLN A 682 8.56 -35.91 22.86
N MET A 683 9.59 -36.41 22.18
CA MET A 683 10.83 -35.66 21.95
C MET A 683 10.59 -34.37 21.16
N HIS A 684 9.74 -34.42 20.13
CA HIS A 684 9.33 -33.25 19.35
C HIS A 684 8.65 -32.19 20.24
N CYS A 685 7.66 -32.62 21.04
CA CYS A 685 6.93 -31.76 21.97
C CYS A 685 7.86 -31.11 23.03
N GLU A 686 8.79 -31.87 23.62
CA GLU A 686 9.77 -31.34 24.58
C GLU A 686 10.71 -30.29 23.96
N LEU A 687 11.19 -30.52 22.73
CA LEU A 687 12.00 -29.55 22.00
C LEU A 687 11.19 -28.29 21.64
N ARG A 688 9.91 -28.44 21.26
CA ARG A 688 9.03 -27.30 20.96
C ARG A 688 8.77 -26.44 22.18
N LYS A 689 8.56 -27.04 23.36
CA LYS A 689 8.46 -26.31 24.64
C LYS A 689 9.73 -25.51 24.93
N THR A 690 10.89 -26.12 24.70
CA THR A 690 12.19 -25.47 24.89
C THR A 690 12.36 -24.27 23.94
N VAL A 691 11.97 -24.42 22.68
CA VAL A 691 11.99 -23.32 21.69
C VAL A 691 11.04 -22.20 22.11
N LYS A 692 9.80 -22.52 22.52
CA LYS A 692 8.80 -21.54 22.96
C LYS A 692 9.29 -20.76 24.20
N GLN A 693 9.88 -21.45 25.18
CA GLN A 693 10.48 -20.82 26.35
C GLN A 693 11.60 -19.85 25.97
N LEU A 694 12.50 -20.24 25.06
CA LEU A 694 13.57 -19.38 24.58
C LEU A 694 13.05 -18.18 23.76
N GLU A 695 11.94 -18.35 23.03
CA GLU A 695 11.25 -17.25 22.33
C GLU A 695 10.66 -16.25 23.33
N THR A 696 10.03 -16.71 24.42
CA THR A 696 9.53 -15.83 25.49
C THR A 696 10.67 -15.12 26.23
N ASP A 697 11.78 -15.82 26.51
CA ASP A 697 12.96 -15.22 27.14
C ASP A 697 13.58 -14.14 26.24
N LEU A 698 13.59 -14.38 24.92
CA LEU A 698 14.06 -13.40 23.93
C LEU A 698 13.14 -12.19 23.87
N GLU A 699 11.82 -12.38 23.90
CA GLU A 699 10.85 -11.28 23.93
C GLU A 699 11.04 -10.40 25.17
N ILE A 700 11.20 -11.02 26.35
CA ILE A 700 11.45 -10.30 27.60
C ILE A 700 12.78 -9.53 27.52
N ALA A 701 13.86 -10.18 27.08
CA ALA A 701 15.18 -9.56 27.00
C ALA A 701 15.22 -8.40 25.98
N THR A 702 14.59 -8.56 24.81
CA THR A 702 14.47 -7.49 23.80
C THR A 702 13.52 -6.38 24.24
N GLY A 703 12.46 -6.70 24.99
CA GLY A 703 11.61 -5.72 25.66
C GLY A 703 12.39 -4.85 26.64
N GLN A 704 13.20 -5.47 27.50
CA GLN A 704 14.11 -4.76 28.42
C GLN A 704 15.13 -3.90 27.66
N MET A 705 15.64 -4.38 26.51
CA MET A 705 16.59 -3.64 25.68
C MET A 705 15.97 -2.33 25.20
N ARG A 706 14.78 -2.41 24.60
CA ARG A 706 14.03 -1.23 24.13
C ARG A 706 13.76 -0.24 25.27
N LEU A 707 13.47 -0.71 26.48
CA LEU A 707 13.29 0.15 27.65
C LEU A 707 14.59 0.85 28.04
N PHE A 708 15.73 0.16 28.04
CA PHE A 708 17.03 0.77 28.34
C PHE A 708 17.45 1.76 27.26
N GLU A 709 17.22 1.47 25.98
CA GLU A 709 17.48 2.40 24.86
C GLU A 709 16.63 3.68 24.98
N ARG A 710 15.32 3.55 25.23
CA ARG A 710 14.44 4.70 25.46
C ARG A 710 14.91 5.56 26.63
N ARG A 711 15.28 4.93 27.74
CA ARG A 711 15.81 5.63 28.93
C ARG A 711 17.16 6.30 28.64
N PHE A 712 18.01 5.65 27.85
CA PHE A 712 19.29 6.20 27.42
C PHE A 712 19.10 7.49 26.60
N VAL A 713 18.17 7.49 25.62
CA VAL A 713 17.86 8.67 24.80
C VAL A 713 17.34 9.84 25.65
N ILE A 714 16.42 9.58 26.58
CA ILE A 714 15.89 10.62 27.49
C ILE A 714 17.03 11.25 28.30
N LYS A 715 17.90 10.42 28.90
CA LYS A 715 19.03 10.92 29.70
C LYS A 715 20.10 11.64 28.87
N LEU A 716 20.26 11.29 27.60
CA LEU A 716 21.17 11.98 26.68
C LEU A 716 20.72 13.44 26.46
N GLN A 717 19.41 13.71 26.44
CA GLN A 717 18.85 15.06 26.31
C GLN A 717 19.08 15.91 27.57
N GLU A 718 19.15 15.31 28.76
CA GLU A 718 19.31 15.99 30.05
C GLU A 718 20.73 16.54 30.32
N ARG A 719 21.68 16.40 29.37
CA ARG A 719 23.09 16.86 29.45
C ARG A 719 23.88 16.40 30.69
N SER A 720 23.39 15.44 31.47
CA SER A 720 24.06 14.93 32.68
C SER A 720 24.82 13.62 32.39
N LEU A 721 26.11 13.73 32.09
CA LEU A 721 26.94 12.59 31.66
C LEU A 721 27.11 11.50 32.75
N ARG A 722 27.10 11.87 34.03
CA ARG A 722 27.31 10.92 35.15
C ARG A 722 26.18 9.91 35.34
N ALA A 723 25.02 10.16 34.76
CA ALA A 723 23.86 9.28 34.85
C ALA A 723 23.77 8.25 33.70
N LEU A 724 24.68 8.31 32.71
CA LEU A 724 24.70 7.42 31.55
C LEU A 724 25.46 6.11 31.80
N ASP A 725 26.53 6.10 32.60
CA ASP A 725 27.39 4.93 32.77
C ASP A 725 26.65 3.68 33.28
N GLY A 726 25.73 3.87 34.23
CA GLY A 726 24.90 2.79 34.76
C GLY A 726 23.94 2.20 33.72
N ILE A 727 23.33 3.04 32.89
CA ILE A 727 22.42 2.60 31.82
C ILE A 727 23.22 1.92 30.70
N LEU A 728 24.39 2.45 30.35
CA LEU A 728 25.27 1.86 29.35
C LEU A 728 25.76 0.46 29.78
N MET A 729 26.06 0.26 31.06
CA MET A 729 26.41 -1.06 31.59
C MET A 729 25.24 -2.04 31.48
N LEU A 730 24.02 -1.61 31.85
CA LEU A 730 22.81 -2.43 31.71
C LEU A 730 22.53 -2.78 30.24
N LEU A 731 22.69 -1.83 29.33
CA LEU A 731 22.52 -2.04 27.90
C LEU A 731 23.51 -3.09 27.37
N LYS A 732 24.80 -2.97 27.71
CA LYS A 732 25.82 -3.96 27.33
C LYS A 732 25.52 -5.35 27.90
N ARG A 733 25.15 -5.44 29.17
CA ARG A 733 24.78 -6.71 29.81
C ARG A 733 23.57 -7.34 29.12
N ASN A 734 22.53 -6.55 28.83
CA ASN A 734 21.35 -7.07 28.17
C ASN A 734 21.64 -7.47 26.71
N HIS A 735 22.52 -6.74 26.01
CA HIS A 735 22.97 -7.13 24.67
C HIS A 735 23.63 -8.51 24.68
N THR A 736 24.51 -8.77 25.65
CA THR A 736 25.13 -10.10 25.80
C THR A 736 24.12 -11.19 26.16
N ALA A 737 23.08 -10.86 26.94
CA ALA A 737 22.01 -11.79 27.27
C ALA A 737 21.18 -12.14 26.03
N VAL A 738 20.76 -11.14 25.24
CA VAL A 738 20.05 -11.34 23.96
C VAL A 738 20.88 -12.19 23.01
N ALA A 739 22.17 -11.88 22.85
CA ALA A 739 23.06 -12.67 21.99
C ALA A 739 23.17 -14.15 22.44
N LYS A 740 23.22 -14.39 23.76
CA LYS A 740 23.23 -15.75 24.32
C LYS A 740 21.94 -16.50 24.04
N VAL A 741 20.77 -15.86 24.26
CA VAL A 741 19.47 -16.47 23.99
C VAL A 741 19.30 -16.76 22.50
N CYS A 742 19.72 -15.84 21.61
CA CYS A 742 19.70 -16.08 20.16
C CYS A 742 20.55 -17.29 19.74
N LEU A 743 21.73 -17.48 20.35
CA LEU A 743 22.57 -18.64 20.07
C LEU A 743 21.91 -19.94 20.54
N GLN A 744 21.34 -19.94 21.76
CA GLN A 744 20.60 -21.08 22.31
C GLN A 744 19.37 -21.42 21.46
N LEU A 745 18.62 -20.41 21.02
CA LEU A 745 17.46 -20.57 20.16
C LEU A 745 17.85 -21.15 18.79
N LYS A 746 18.97 -20.70 18.20
CA LYS A 746 19.51 -21.29 16.96
C LYS A 746 19.82 -22.78 17.13
N THR A 747 20.45 -23.16 18.24
CA THR A 747 20.75 -24.58 18.52
C THR A 747 19.49 -25.40 18.77
N ALA A 748 18.51 -24.87 19.52
CA ALA A 748 17.26 -25.56 19.81
C ALA A 748 16.40 -25.74 18.55
N ARG A 749 16.31 -24.71 17.68
CA ARG A 749 15.62 -24.80 16.38
C ARG A 749 16.27 -25.83 15.45
N GLN A 750 17.60 -25.91 15.45
CA GLN A 750 18.30 -26.95 14.69
C GLN A 750 17.96 -28.36 15.23
N GLN A 751 17.94 -28.56 16.54
CA GLN A 751 17.54 -29.84 17.15
C GLN A 751 16.08 -30.19 16.85
N LEU A 752 15.18 -29.21 16.92
CA LEU A 752 13.76 -29.38 16.56
C LEU A 752 13.62 -29.81 15.09
N LYS A 753 14.32 -29.14 14.16
CA LYS A 753 14.32 -29.52 12.74
C LYS A 753 14.77 -30.97 12.53
N LEU A 754 15.84 -31.40 13.20
CA LEU A 754 16.30 -32.80 13.11
C LEU A 754 15.26 -33.79 13.67
N ALA A 755 14.58 -33.44 14.76
CA ALA A 755 13.49 -34.25 15.32
C ALA A 755 12.25 -34.30 14.40
N GLN A 756 11.91 -33.21 13.70
CA GLN A 756 10.83 -33.17 12.72
C GLN A 756 11.13 -34.09 11.52
N ILE A 757 12.37 -34.08 11.02
CA ILE A 757 12.80 -34.98 9.94
C ILE A 757 12.68 -36.45 10.39
N ASP A 758 13.17 -36.77 11.58
CA ASP A 758 13.12 -38.13 12.14
C ASP A 758 11.67 -38.61 12.37
N LEU A 759 10.83 -37.74 12.94
CA LEU A 759 9.40 -38.04 13.14
C LEU A 759 8.68 -38.24 11.80
N THR A 760 8.97 -37.43 10.79
CA THR A 760 8.41 -37.59 9.43
C THR A 760 8.83 -38.94 8.83
N ALA A 761 10.10 -39.34 9.02
CA ALA A 761 10.59 -40.63 8.56
C ALA A 761 9.85 -41.79 9.27
N ILE A 762 9.67 -41.71 10.59
CA ILE A 762 8.92 -42.72 11.34
C ILE A 762 7.45 -42.76 10.89
N LEU A 763 6.77 -41.63 10.71
CA LEU A 763 5.40 -41.58 10.18
C LEU A 763 5.30 -42.24 8.80
N ARG A 764 6.28 -41.96 7.92
CA ARG A 764 6.39 -42.62 6.61
C ARG A 764 6.58 -44.14 6.72
N LEU A 765 7.28 -44.63 7.74
CA LEU A 765 7.39 -46.07 8.02
C LEU A 765 6.02 -46.68 8.27
N PHE A 766 5.24 -46.08 9.18
CA PHE A 766 3.91 -46.56 9.53
C PHE A 766 2.99 -46.47 8.32
N HIS A 767 3.04 -45.37 7.55
CA HIS A 767 2.36 -45.24 6.27
C HIS A 767 2.65 -46.45 5.35
N LEU A 768 3.92 -46.74 5.05
CA LEU A 768 4.30 -47.85 4.17
C LEU A 768 3.84 -49.21 4.72
N CYS A 769 3.96 -49.43 6.03
CA CYS A 769 3.49 -50.64 6.69
C CYS A 769 1.97 -50.85 6.56
N TYR A 770 1.17 -49.78 6.69
CA TYR A 770 -0.29 -49.86 6.56
C TYR A 770 -0.75 -49.97 5.09
N THR A 771 -0.11 -49.25 4.17
CA THR A 771 -0.42 -49.34 2.72
C THR A 771 -0.13 -50.74 2.17
N HIS A 772 0.94 -51.39 2.64
CA HIS A 772 1.35 -52.73 2.18
C HIS A 772 1.05 -53.85 3.19
N ALA A 773 0.06 -53.65 4.08
CA ALA A 773 -0.34 -54.67 5.04
C ALA A 773 -0.86 -55.94 4.34
N ALA A 774 -0.48 -57.11 4.85
CA ALA A 774 -0.65 -58.39 4.15
C ALA A 774 -2.09 -58.79 3.77
N ASN A 775 -3.12 -58.22 4.41
CA ASN A 775 -4.51 -58.67 4.29
C ASN A 775 -5.52 -57.55 3.93
N ALA A 776 -5.08 -56.41 3.38
CA ALA A 776 -6.01 -55.31 3.07
C ALA A 776 -5.65 -54.43 1.87
N PRO A 777 -5.35 -54.97 0.67
CA PRO A 777 -5.34 -54.15 -0.53
C PRO A 777 -6.77 -53.67 -0.83
N GLY A 778 -7.02 -52.35 -0.68
CA GLY A 778 -8.28 -51.72 -1.11
C GLY A 778 -9.33 -51.43 -0.02
N ALA A 779 -8.97 -51.52 1.27
CA ALA A 779 -9.89 -51.10 2.33
C ALA A 779 -9.85 -49.57 2.50
N LYS A 780 -10.94 -48.86 2.15
CA LYS A 780 -11.05 -47.38 2.23
C LYS A 780 -10.57 -46.78 3.55
N TYR A 781 -10.74 -47.48 4.68
CA TYR A 781 -10.29 -47.01 5.99
C TYR A 781 -8.75 -46.94 6.14
N LEU A 782 -8.00 -47.82 5.45
CA LEU A 782 -6.54 -47.78 5.44
C LEU A 782 -6.01 -46.66 4.55
N GLU A 783 -6.75 -46.28 3.50
CA GLU A 783 -6.41 -45.12 2.67
C GLU A 783 -6.52 -43.82 3.47
N HIS A 784 -7.57 -43.67 4.29
CA HIS A 784 -7.70 -42.52 5.20
C HIS A 784 -6.59 -42.49 6.28
N LEU A 785 -6.22 -43.65 6.83
CA LEU A 785 -5.14 -43.75 7.82
C LEU A 785 -3.76 -43.49 7.19
N ALA A 786 -3.53 -43.99 5.97
CA ALA A 786 -2.34 -43.67 5.19
C ALA A 786 -2.29 -42.16 4.91
N GLY A 787 -3.41 -41.55 4.50
CA GLY A 787 -3.51 -40.10 4.32
C GLY A 787 -3.08 -39.31 5.57
N LEU A 788 -3.53 -39.71 6.76
CA LEU A 788 -3.11 -39.09 8.03
C LEU A 788 -1.58 -39.15 8.22
N LEU A 789 -0.97 -40.31 7.98
CA LEU A 789 0.46 -40.57 8.22
C LEU A 789 1.39 -40.11 7.09
N ALA A 790 0.85 -39.60 5.98
CA ALA A 790 1.63 -39.15 4.83
C ALA A 790 2.17 -37.71 4.96
N HIS A 791 1.69 -36.94 5.94
CA HIS A 791 2.04 -35.53 6.10
C HIS A 791 3.47 -35.34 6.62
N SER A 792 4.18 -34.36 6.07
CA SER A 792 5.44 -33.88 6.61
C SER A 792 5.19 -33.14 7.93
N VAL A 793 6.02 -33.41 8.93
CA VAL A 793 5.94 -32.71 10.22
C VAL A 793 6.47 -31.28 10.03
N LEU A 794 5.57 -30.31 10.15
CA LEU A 794 5.86 -28.89 10.07
C LEU A 794 5.16 -28.21 11.24
N ASP A 795 5.88 -27.37 11.96
CA ASP A 795 5.30 -26.46 12.95
C ASP A 795 5.11 -25.09 12.31
N SER A 796 3.97 -24.46 12.57
CA SER A 796 3.77 -23.04 12.27
C SER A 796 4.24 -22.19 13.45
N THR A 797 4.29 -20.87 13.26
CA THR A 797 4.63 -19.93 14.34
C THR A 797 3.63 -19.98 15.49
N GLU A 798 2.36 -20.22 15.18
CA GLU A 798 1.24 -20.15 16.14
C GLU A 798 0.76 -21.53 16.60
N GLN A 799 0.80 -22.54 15.72
CA GLN A 799 0.29 -23.90 15.98
C GLN A 799 1.37 -24.96 15.79
N SER A 800 1.40 -25.91 16.72
CA SER A 800 2.25 -27.12 16.65
C SER A 800 1.63 -28.21 15.78
N TYR A 801 2.48 -29.10 15.27
CA TYR A 801 2.04 -30.29 14.54
C TYR A 801 1.02 -31.13 15.33
N GLU A 802 1.22 -31.29 16.64
CA GLU A 802 0.34 -32.05 17.51
C GLU A 802 -1.06 -31.43 17.60
N GLU A 803 -1.15 -30.11 17.64
CA GLU A 803 -2.42 -29.36 17.65
C GLU A 803 -3.16 -29.48 16.32
N MET A 804 -2.43 -29.47 15.18
CA MET A 804 -3.03 -29.60 13.85
C MET A 804 -3.57 -31.01 13.59
N VAL A 805 -2.89 -32.05 14.09
CA VAL A 805 -3.24 -33.45 13.83
C VAL A 805 -4.31 -33.98 14.78
N LEU A 806 -4.38 -33.47 16.03
CA LEU A 806 -5.32 -33.94 17.04
C LEU A 806 -6.80 -33.93 16.57
N PRO A 807 -7.34 -32.86 15.95
CA PRO A 807 -8.72 -32.86 15.45
C PRO A 807 -8.98 -33.94 14.40
N VAL A 808 -8.01 -34.21 13.51
CA VAL A 808 -8.14 -35.23 12.46
C VAL A 808 -8.15 -36.63 13.08
N VAL A 809 -7.28 -36.89 14.05
CA VAL A 809 -7.26 -38.16 14.80
C VAL A 809 -8.56 -38.36 15.57
N ARG A 810 -9.08 -37.31 16.22
CA ARG A 810 -10.38 -37.34 16.91
C ARG A 810 -11.52 -37.65 15.97
N PHE A 811 -11.56 -36.99 14.82
CA PHE A 811 -12.57 -37.25 13.81
C PHE A 811 -12.54 -38.72 13.37
N LEU A 812 -11.35 -39.24 13.02
CA LEU A 812 -11.22 -40.65 12.60
C LEU A 812 -11.60 -41.64 13.72
N ASP A 813 -11.30 -41.31 14.98
CA ASP A 813 -11.61 -42.14 16.15
C ASP A 813 -13.12 -42.13 16.51
N GLN A 814 -13.75 -40.95 16.52
CA GLN A 814 -15.10 -40.75 17.08
C GLN A 814 -16.23 -40.77 16.04
N THR A 815 -16.01 -40.19 14.86
CA THR A 815 -17.05 -39.95 13.84
C THR A 815 -16.73 -40.56 12.48
N GLY A 816 -15.48 -40.94 12.24
CA GLY A 816 -14.97 -41.42 10.97
C GLY A 816 -15.09 -42.94 10.75
N PRO A 817 -14.51 -43.46 9.64
CA PRO A 817 -14.62 -44.86 9.22
C PRO A 817 -13.94 -45.87 10.18
N LEU A 818 -13.20 -45.39 11.18
CA LEU A 818 -12.52 -46.19 12.19
C LEU A 818 -13.24 -46.17 13.56
N LYS A 819 -14.45 -45.62 13.63
CA LYS A 819 -15.28 -45.56 14.83
C LYS A 819 -15.47 -46.95 15.47
N ASN A 820 -15.40 -46.99 16.79
CA ASN A 820 -15.81 -48.15 17.57
C ASN A 820 -17.33 -48.09 17.82
N SER A 821 -18.10 -49.05 17.33
CA SER A 821 -19.56 -49.08 17.53
C SER A 821 -19.98 -49.51 18.94
N VAL A 822 -19.03 -50.00 19.76
CA VAL A 822 -19.29 -50.59 21.09
C VAL A 822 -18.97 -49.61 22.23
N GLU A 823 -18.16 -48.58 21.99
CA GLU A 823 -17.89 -47.55 23.00
C GLU A 823 -19.02 -46.50 22.96
N GLN A 824 -19.77 -46.39 24.06
CA GLN A 824 -20.57 -45.20 24.33
C GLN A 824 -19.61 -44.00 24.34
N THR A 825 -20.01 -42.91 23.68
CA THR A 825 -19.28 -41.63 23.64
C THR A 825 -19.28 -40.99 25.02
N ASP A 826 -18.51 -41.54 25.96
CA ASP A 826 -18.27 -40.91 27.24
C ASP A 826 -17.17 -39.86 27.09
N THR A 827 -17.53 -38.67 27.54
CA THR A 827 -16.72 -37.46 27.76
C THR A 827 -16.33 -36.66 26.50
N LEU A 828 -17.16 -35.66 26.19
CA LEU A 828 -16.67 -34.38 25.69
C LEU A 828 -15.47 -33.97 26.55
N ASP A 829 -14.25 -34.06 26.03
CA ASP A 829 -13.04 -33.61 26.74
C ASP A 829 -13.13 -32.10 26.97
N GLU A 830 -13.66 -31.69 28.12
CA GLU A 830 -13.74 -30.28 28.54
C GLU A 830 -12.38 -29.59 28.41
N ALA A 831 -11.28 -30.30 28.63
CA ALA A 831 -9.91 -29.79 28.52
C ALA A 831 -9.54 -29.27 27.10
N PHE A 832 -10.09 -29.87 26.05
CA PHE A 832 -9.85 -29.42 24.66
C PHE A 832 -10.65 -28.16 24.33
N PHE A 833 -11.89 -28.05 24.82
CA PHE A 833 -12.69 -26.85 24.67
C PHE A 833 -12.27 -25.71 25.60
N TYR A 834 -11.74 -26.00 26.79
CA TYR A 834 -11.18 -24.99 27.70
C TYR A 834 -9.93 -24.33 27.13
N THR A 835 -9.07 -25.09 26.45
CA THR A 835 -7.91 -24.55 25.73
C THR A 835 -8.32 -23.82 24.45
N ALA A 836 -9.34 -24.31 23.71
CA ALA A 836 -9.89 -23.60 22.54
C ALA A 836 -10.67 -22.31 22.91
N LYS A 837 -11.30 -22.24 24.09
CA LYS A 837 -11.98 -21.03 24.61
C LYS A 837 -11.02 -19.98 25.17
N GLN A 838 -9.76 -20.34 25.48
CA GLN A 838 -8.72 -19.41 25.93
C GLN A 838 -8.10 -18.55 24.81
N ASN A 839 -8.81 -18.37 23.69
CA ASN A 839 -8.51 -17.38 22.65
C ASN A 839 -8.43 -15.93 23.18
N GLU A 840 -8.79 -15.68 24.43
CA GLU A 840 -8.40 -14.48 25.17
C GLU A 840 -7.09 -14.70 25.94
N ARG A 841 -5.96 -14.69 25.21
CA ARG A 841 -4.59 -14.46 25.73
C ARG A 841 -4.01 -15.45 26.76
N GLY A 842 -4.49 -16.69 26.82
CA GLY A 842 -3.88 -17.76 27.62
C GLY A 842 -2.90 -18.60 26.80
N ASP A 843 -1.71 -18.88 27.35
CA ASP A 843 -0.68 -19.70 26.73
C ASP A 843 -1.16 -21.16 26.63
N VAL A 844 -1.60 -21.62 25.46
CA VAL A 844 -2.02 -23.01 25.25
C VAL A 844 -0.83 -23.93 25.56
N ASP A 845 -0.99 -24.80 26.55
CA ASP A 845 0.03 -25.76 26.95
C ASP A 845 0.07 -26.90 25.92
N VAL A 846 1.08 -26.86 25.05
CA VAL A 846 1.38 -27.86 24.02
C VAL A 846 1.44 -29.29 24.60
N SER A 847 1.75 -29.42 25.90
CA SER A 847 1.75 -30.70 26.62
C SER A 847 0.40 -31.41 26.57
N ILE A 848 -0.70 -30.67 26.75
CA ILE A 848 -2.05 -31.23 26.86
C ILE A 848 -2.48 -31.82 25.51
N HIS A 849 -2.26 -31.06 24.42
CA HIS A 849 -2.58 -31.49 23.07
C HIS A 849 -1.74 -32.71 22.66
N SER A 850 -0.44 -32.69 22.97
CA SER A 850 0.45 -33.82 22.73
C SER A 850 0.02 -35.08 23.51
N GLU A 851 -0.33 -34.98 24.79
CA GLU A 851 -0.77 -36.13 25.58
C GLU A 851 -2.09 -36.72 25.05
N LEU A 852 -3.06 -35.86 24.70
CA LEU A 852 -4.33 -36.29 24.12
C LEU A 852 -4.11 -36.98 22.77
N LEU A 853 -3.26 -36.40 21.91
CA LEU A 853 -2.91 -36.98 20.61
C LEU A 853 -2.26 -38.34 20.79
N GLN A 854 -1.27 -38.46 21.67
CA GLN A 854 -0.58 -39.72 21.92
C GLN A 854 -1.55 -40.82 22.40
N ARG A 855 -2.45 -40.50 23.34
CA ARG A 855 -3.45 -41.45 23.84
C ARG A 855 -4.42 -41.90 22.73
N GLN A 856 -4.96 -40.96 21.97
CA GLN A 856 -5.95 -41.27 20.93
C GLN A 856 -5.31 -41.99 19.73
N LEU A 857 -4.11 -41.56 19.32
CA LEU A 857 -3.34 -42.21 18.26
C LEU A 857 -2.95 -43.64 18.67
N GLN A 858 -2.55 -43.86 19.93
CA GLN A 858 -2.27 -45.20 20.44
C GLN A 858 -3.50 -46.11 20.39
N ARG A 859 -4.69 -45.61 20.78
CA ARG A 859 -5.94 -46.37 20.69
C ARG A 859 -6.34 -46.67 19.25
N LEU A 860 -6.20 -45.71 18.35
CA LEU A 860 -6.53 -45.85 16.94
C LEU A 860 -5.61 -46.87 16.25
N LEU A 861 -4.29 -46.69 16.35
CA LEU A 861 -3.32 -47.60 15.76
C LEU A 861 -3.36 -48.99 16.41
N GLY A 862 -3.61 -49.07 17.72
CA GLY A 862 -3.80 -50.32 18.45
C GLY A 862 -4.96 -51.14 17.88
N ARG A 863 -6.14 -50.53 17.72
CA ARG A 863 -7.32 -51.19 17.13
C ARG A 863 -7.08 -51.64 15.69
N VAL A 864 -6.38 -50.84 14.88
CA VAL A 864 -6.05 -51.20 13.50
C VAL A 864 -5.09 -52.38 13.47
N ASN A 865 -4.07 -52.38 14.34
CA ASN A 865 -3.15 -53.51 14.47
C ASN A 865 -3.85 -54.79 14.95
N ASP A 866 -4.80 -54.68 15.89
CA ASP A 866 -5.61 -55.82 16.34
C ASP A 866 -6.51 -56.37 15.22
N ARG A 867 -7.12 -55.50 14.40
CA ARG A 867 -7.88 -55.92 13.21
C ARG A 867 -6.99 -56.65 12.21
N ILE A 868 -5.79 -56.11 11.92
CA ILE A 868 -4.82 -56.77 11.04
C ILE A 868 -4.40 -58.13 11.61
N ALA A 869 -4.13 -58.22 12.92
CA ALA A 869 -3.72 -59.46 13.60
C ALA A 869 -4.85 -60.51 13.69
N ALA A 870 -6.10 -60.10 13.94
CA ALA A 870 -7.26 -60.99 13.97
C ALA A 870 -7.49 -61.63 12.59
N THR A 871 -7.34 -60.85 11.52
CA THR A 871 -7.49 -61.33 10.14
C THR A 871 -6.40 -62.37 9.78
N ILE A 872 -5.18 -62.23 10.32
CA ILE A 872 -4.08 -63.20 10.15
C ILE A 872 -4.38 -64.55 10.83
N ARG A 873 -5.11 -64.55 11.96
CA ARG A 873 -5.48 -65.79 12.68
C ARG A 873 -6.55 -66.61 11.95
N VAL A 874 -7.48 -65.94 11.24
CA VAL A 874 -8.55 -66.61 10.48
C VAL A 874 -8.00 -67.29 9.21
N SER A 875 -6.98 -66.72 8.55
CA SER A 875 -6.37 -67.31 7.34
C SER A 875 -5.35 -68.43 7.63
N GLY A 876 -4.93 -68.61 8.89
CA GLY A 876 -3.89 -69.58 9.29
C GLY A 876 -4.40 -70.94 9.77
N SER A 877 -5.71 -71.13 9.94
CA SER A 877 -6.30 -72.37 10.48
C SER A 877 -7.02 -73.15 9.39
N GLY A 878 -6.25 -73.85 8.56
CA GLY A 878 -6.76 -74.72 7.50
C GLY A 878 -6.06 -76.07 7.51
N SER A 879 -6.30 -76.90 8.52
CA SER A 879 -6.02 -78.34 8.47
C SER A 879 -6.86 -79.11 9.48
N GLY A 880 -7.89 -79.82 8.99
CA GLY A 880 -8.37 -81.06 9.60
C GLY A 880 -9.77 -81.04 10.23
N ARG A 881 -10.74 -81.55 9.45
CA ARG A 881 -11.92 -82.36 9.85
C ARG A 881 -13.08 -81.71 10.63
N ASN A 882 -14.20 -81.63 9.89
CA ASN A 882 -15.58 -82.03 10.20
C ASN A 882 -16.33 -81.50 11.45
N SER A 883 -17.42 -80.81 11.11
CA SER A 883 -18.83 -81.07 11.49
C SER A 883 -19.47 -80.23 12.60
N VAL A 884 -20.67 -79.73 12.22
CA VAL A 884 -21.91 -79.50 12.98
C VAL A 884 -22.25 -78.05 13.38
N ASP A 885 -23.31 -77.58 12.70
CA ASP A 885 -24.44 -76.69 13.04
C ASP A 885 -24.26 -75.25 13.50
N PHE A 886 -24.84 -74.33 12.71
CA PHE A 886 -25.44 -73.09 13.18
C PHE A 886 -26.79 -72.89 12.47
N GLU A 887 -27.87 -72.92 13.26
CA GLU A 887 -29.24 -72.56 12.86
C GLU A 887 -29.43 -71.05 12.71
N ASP A 888 -30.41 -70.73 11.86
CA ASP A 888 -30.91 -69.44 11.43
C ASP A 888 -31.33 -68.49 12.56
N GLN A 889 -31.10 -67.19 12.34
CA GLN A 889 -32.10 -66.14 12.60
C GLN A 889 -31.69 -64.81 11.94
N GLN A 890 -32.28 -64.53 10.77
CA GLN A 890 -32.45 -63.19 10.18
C GLN A 890 -33.55 -62.44 10.95
N PRO A 891 -33.55 -61.09 10.99
CA PRO A 891 -34.42 -60.31 10.08
C PRO A 891 -33.87 -58.88 9.78
N PRO A 892 -34.62 -57.94 9.17
CA PRO A 892 -34.78 -57.80 7.73
C PRO A 892 -34.46 -56.38 7.18
N LEU A 893 -34.44 -56.25 5.85
CA LEU A 893 -34.34 -55.00 5.08
C LEU A 893 -35.65 -54.18 5.16
N PRO A 894 -35.63 -52.83 5.05
CA PRO A 894 -36.80 -52.03 4.71
C PRO A 894 -36.85 -51.67 3.21
N GLU A 895 -38.02 -51.88 2.63
CA GLU A 895 -38.45 -51.48 1.29
C GLU A 895 -38.86 -50.00 1.22
N ALA A 896 -38.88 -49.48 -0.02
CA ALA A 896 -39.25 -48.13 -0.41
C ALA A 896 -40.78 -47.96 -0.56
N HIS A 897 -41.29 -46.73 -0.35
CA HIS A 897 -42.52 -46.11 -0.90
C HIS A 897 -42.92 -44.90 -0.02
N ASN A 898 -43.65 -43.88 -0.44
CA ASN A 898 -43.89 -43.20 -1.72
C ASN A 898 -44.47 -41.83 -1.31
N GLU A 899 -44.36 -40.82 -2.17
CA GLU A 899 -44.95 -39.48 -1.99
C GLU A 899 -46.49 -39.53 -2.00
N GLU A 900 -47.15 -38.67 -1.20
CA GLU A 900 -48.16 -37.68 -1.63
C GLU A 900 -48.96 -37.05 -0.47
N ALA A 901 -49.02 -35.71 -0.50
CA ALA A 901 -50.17 -34.80 -0.31
C ALA A 901 -50.57 -34.19 1.06
N GLU A 902 -50.96 -32.90 0.95
CA GLU A 902 -51.80 -32.00 1.79
C GLU A 902 -51.05 -31.21 2.91
N GLU A 903 -50.73 -29.89 2.81
CA GLU A 903 -51.55 -28.65 2.69
C GLU A 903 -52.69 -28.65 3.75
N GLU A 904 -52.87 -27.72 4.70
CA GLU A 904 -52.89 -26.24 4.68
C GLU A 904 -53.09 -25.65 6.12
N GLU A 905 -52.76 -24.35 6.26
CA GLU A 905 -53.37 -23.28 7.10
C GLU A 905 -53.36 -23.26 8.65
N ASP A 906 -52.45 -22.42 9.17
CA ASP A 906 -52.63 -21.15 9.91
C ASP A 906 -53.80 -20.84 10.91
N GLU A 907 -53.38 -20.05 11.92
CA GLU A 907 -54.09 -19.05 12.74
C GLU A 907 -54.66 -19.36 14.16
N ALA A 908 -53.93 -18.79 15.15
CA ALA A 908 -54.36 -17.77 16.14
C ALA A 908 -54.78 -18.12 17.60
N ASP A 909 -54.09 -17.38 18.50
CA ASP A 909 -54.52 -16.70 19.73
C ASP A 909 -54.28 -17.25 21.17
N GLU A 910 -53.27 -16.63 21.80
CA GLU A 910 -53.21 -15.96 23.13
C GLU A 910 -53.96 -16.50 24.37
N LYS A 911 -53.20 -16.85 25.44
CA LYS A 911 -53.07 -16.02 26.69
C LYS A 911 -52.27 -16.69 27.84
N ARG A 912 -51.24 -15.95 28.29
CA ARG A 912 -50.76 -15.70 29.68
C ARG A 912 -50.49 -16.89 30.64
N ARG A 913 -49.24 -17.00 31.12
CA ARG A 913 -48.82 -16.65 32.50
C ARG A 913 -47.30 -16.77 32.71
N ASP A 914 -46.79 -15.81 33.50
CA ASP A 914 -45.45 -15.69 34.08
C ASP A 914 -44.94 -16.98 34.75
N ASP A 915 -43.65 -17.28 34.59
CA ASP A 915 -42.66 -17.16 35.67
C ASP A 915 -41.24 -17.40 35.11
N GLY A 916 -40.31 -16.52 35.48
CA GLY A 916 -39.01 -16.37 34.84
C GLY A 916 -37.92 -17.34 35.29
N VAL A 917 -36.96 -17.58 34.39
CA VAL A 917 -35.51 -17.73 34.64
C VAL A 917 -34.79 -17.33 33.33
N GLU A 918 -33.86 -16.39 33.42
CA GLU A 918 -33.05 -15.90 32.30
C GLU A 918 -32.16 -17.02 31.71
N PHE A 919 -32.45 -17.42 30.47
CA PHE A 919 -31.54 -18.16 29.60
C PHE A 919 -31.11 -17.23 28.46
N ALA A 920 -29.87 -16.76 28.49
CA ALA A 920 -29.26 -16.04 27.38
C ALA A 920 -29.04 -17.01 26.21
N THR A 921 -29.74 -16.74 25.13
CA THR A 921 -29.69 -17.42 23.84
C THR A 921 -28.38 -17.13 23.12
N LEU A 922 -27.54 -18.16 22.95
CA LEU A 922 -26.46 -18.17 21.97
C LEU A 922 -27.07 -18.47 20.61
N SER A 923 -27.23 -17.42 19.80
CA SER A 923 -27.56 -17.53 18.38
C SER A 923 -26.38 -18.12 17.60
N SER A 924 -26.72 -19.00 16.66
CA SER A 924 -25.83 -19.52 15.64
C SER A 924 -25.39 -18.41 14.68
N THR A 925 -24.09 -18.19 14.56
CA THR A 925 -23.51 -17.53 13.39
C THR A 925 -22.41 -18.41 12.83
N ALA A 926 -22.78 -19.12 11.76
CA ALA A 926 -21.88 -19.82 10.87
C ALA A 926 -21.12 -18.80 9.99
N SER A 927 -19.85 -19.12 9.74
CA SER A 927 -19.08 -18.81 8.54
C SER A 927 -19.07 -17.35 8.03
N GLU A 928 -18.11 -16.56 8.52
CA GLU A 928 -17.56 -15.46 7.72
C GLU A 928 -16.28 -15.94 7.02
N TRP A 929 -16.34 -15.98 5.70
CA TRP A 929 -15.21 -16.16 4.81
C TRP A 929 -14.38 -14.86 4.84
N VAL A 930 -13.12 -14.95 5.27
CA VAL A 930 -12.20 -13.82 5.27
C VAL A 930 -11.72 -13.56 3.84
N ASN A 931 -12.13 -12.42 3.29
CA ASN A 931 -11.77 -11.91 1.97
C ASN A 931 -10.35 -11.29 2.02
N TYR A 932 -9.38 -11.90 1.33
CA TYR A 932 -7.97 -11.46 1.27
C TYR A 932 -7.71 -10.38 0.20
N GLU A 933 -8.33 -9.21 0.31
CA GLU A 933 -8.15 -8.14 -0.70
C GLU A 933 -7.65 -6.77 -0.19
N LYS A 934 -7.19 -6.64 1.05
CA LYS A 934 -6.63 -5.36 1.54
C LYS A 934 -5.30 -5.53 2.28
N MET A 935 -4.24 -5.65 1.50
CA MET A 935 -2.84 -5.53 1.97
C MET A 935 -2.13 -4.26 1.44
N SER A 936 -2.88 -3.23 1.01
CA SER A 936 -2.29 -1.96 0.54
C SER A 936 -2.02 -0.92 1.62
N ASP A 937 -2.48 -1.13 2.86
CA ASP A 937 -2.55 -0.06 3.88
C ASP A 937 -1.69 -0.33 5.13
N LEU A 938 -0.51 -0.93 4.97
CA LEU A 938 0.52 -0.92 6.02
C LEU A 938 1.62 0.09 5.67
N PRO A 939 2.02 0.96 6.60
CA PRO A 939 3.05 1.97 6.36
C PRO A 939 4.41 1.29 6.17
N LEU A 940 5.17 1.79 5.19
CA LEU A 940 6.57 1.43 4.91
C LEU A 940 7.46 1.45 6.16
#